data_AF-A0A6M0SEM9-F1
#
_entry.id   AF-A0A6M0SEM9-F1
#
_cell.length_a   1.000
_cell.length_b   1.000
_cell.length_c   1.000
_cell.angle_alpha   90.00
_cell.angle_beta   90.00
_cell.angle_gamma   90.00
#
_symmetry.space_group_name_H-M   'P 1'
#
loop_
_entity.id
_entity.type
_entity.pdbx_description
1 polymer ?
#
loop_
_entity_poly.entity_id
_entity_poly.type
_entity_poly.pdbx_seq_one_letter_code
_entity_poly.pdbx_strand_id
1 'polypeptide(L)'
;MLALKSVLPSRVLLISFLGVLFHLPPAQAQSITADINGAQTVVTVDGNQYDIDGGSLSGDGANLFHSFEQFGLNAGEIANFLSNPNIQNILGRVVSGDPSVINGLIQVSNSNANLYLINPAGVLFGDDATVNVPADFTVTTANGIGIGDAWFNAIGDNNYASLIGNPHSLLFSNDQPGSIVNSGLLSVTEDNNLSLIGGTVLNTGTLSGGQVTVAAVPGQRRVRIDHPDMLLSLEMLAAAENTPQVADAVSLSVLLTGGDVAIATGVNVDDTGRIWLLNTPVNTGDVAIAGNVAGDQVQLAAANQVTVIGDATEIIRTHGGNHSAPIVTRFSADGTNANELVFLDATVPDYNNLLYGTKAGTTTVAIPVSENGIQRITEILNQVGAVDVIDAIHIVSEGNEGEFWLGNAYVSEETLEQYRSQLQQWGGLIGAEADILIYACLTARGESGLALLDQIAAFTGADVAGSTNLTGSSSRNGDWILEHSVGNITTENAFEQTTLTGYDGLLQVFTATDATSLIAAINTANGNADTDTINLANDITLTAIDNPANGANGLPSVTAADRLTINGMGHTIERDAGAPGFRLIHIALGGDLEINETTLSGGIANAGGFFGPGNNGGAIFNRGHLTVNNSTITGNEAIGDGGGIYSFGNVTDGAVATITNSTISNNTAGNGGGGLSNSTFTGPVTNRPNVAVMTIENSLITGNTANTGGGISNLGQNVNNGTVVTVNNSTITGNTASFAGGGLYNRGQNSLLGATLVITNSTVIDNESTAKSGGVHNAAVFATPNTAQLLVGNSIIAQNTANSSPDVGRDMPAVNAPVIDQGNNLIGIDSQGLFTTSTLVGSDAAPVDPVLLPLGNYGGPTQTYAFYLGSPVMDAGSDALATAAGLTTDQRGANRFNGPVDIGAFESQGYGLTVVTGDGQSTLVNESFDTVLAVQVTENFVNSPLPIPDVTVTFTANPGSGGASASPDSSVTTDATGLATAASLLTANEIGGDFTVTADAAMLDSATFSLTNTAPEPEPEPEPEPEPEPEPEPEPTLPSNLLELWIDLQATRLLSDPICTTVPDVDIVVDIPDLDSPAISNEKSQTTSETDCQLHY
;
A
#
# COMPACT_ATOMS: atom_id res chain seq x y z
N MET A 1 -26.22 -6.56 45.50
CA MET A 1 -26.92 -7.84 45.24
C MET A 1 -26.50 -8.27 43.85
N LEU A 2 -25.49 -9.13 43.78
CA LEU A 2 -24.76 -9.51 42.57
C LEU A 2 -24.94 -11.02 42.33
N ALA A 3 -25.17 -11.34 41.06
CA ALA A 3 -24.55 -12.40 40.26
C ALA A 3 -24.89 -13.90 40.48
N LEU A 4 -24.75 -14.60 39.35
CA LEU A 4 -24.64 -16.04 39.07
C LEU A 4 -25.94 -16.87 38.93
N LYS A 5 -26.24 -17.23 37.67
CA LYS A 5 -26.71 -18.58 37.33
C LYS A 5 -25.83 -19.18 36.25
N SER A 6 -24.99 -20.09 36.70
CA SER A 6 -24.12 -20.98 35.95
C SER A 6 -24.82 -22.32 35.66
N VAL A 7 -24.53 -22.84 34.47
CA VAL A 7 -24.01 -24.20 34.17
C VAL A 7 -24.55 -25.38 34.99
N LEU A 8 -25.17 -26.33 34.28
CA LEU A 8 -25.15 -27.75 34.61
C LEU A 8 -25.20 -28.58 33.31
N PRO A 9 -24.17 -29.38 33.00
CA PRO A 9 -24.37 -30.62 32.29
C PRO A 9 -24.29 -31.81 33.24
N SER A 10 -25.14 -32.79 32.95
CA SER A 10 -25.28 -34.02 33.68
C SER A 10 -24.18 -35.01 33.29
N ARG A 11 -23.53 -35.55 34.32
CA ARG A 11 -22.84 -36.84 34.44
C ARG A 11 -22.85 -37.74 33.18
N VAL A 12 -21.69 -37.89 32.56
CA VAL A 12 -21.33 -39.08 31.77
C VAL A 12 -20.22 -39.84 32.49
N LEU A 13 -20.40 -41.16 32.48
CA LEU A 13 -19.70 -42.21 33.20
C LEU A 13 -18.25 -42.33 32.74
N LEU A 14 -17.30 -42.26 33.69
CA LEU A 14 -15.87 -42.51 33.44
C LEU A 14 -15.66 -44.03 33.26
N ILE A 15 -15.54 -44.50 32.01
CA ILE A 15 -14.97 -45.81 31.70
C ILE A 15 -13.52 -45.58 31.28
N SER A 16 -12.59 -46.06 32.10
CA SER A 16 -11.16 -46.07 31.80
C SER A 16 -10.88 -47.05 30.65
N PHE A 17 -10.83 -46.55 29.41
CA PHE A 17 -10.21 -47.29 28.31
C PHE A 17 -8.73 -46.93 28.27
N LEU A 18 -7.92 -47.93 28.57
CA LEU A 18 -6.47 -47.94 28.49
C LEU A 18 -6.07 -47.55 27.05
N GLY A 19 -5.60 -46.31 26.87
CA GLY A 19 -5.09 -45.81 25.61
C GLY A 19 -3.84 -46.57 25.21
N VAL A 20 -3.98 -47.54 24.32
CA VAL A 20 -2.92 -47.87 23.38
C VAL A 20 -2.86 -46.68 22.42
N LEU A 21 -1.93 -45.76 22.65
CA LEU A 21 -1.50 -44.83 21.61
C LEU A 21 -0.94 -45.69 20.48
N PHE A 22 -1.77 -45.98 19.48
CA PHE A 22 -1.23 -46.19 18.14
C PHE A 22 -0.63 -44.84 17.74
N HIS A 23 0.70 -44.73 17.83
CA HIS A 23 1.41 -43.76 17.02
C HIS A 23 1.18 -44.22 15.58
N LEU A 24 0.18 -43.65 14.93
CA LEU A 24 0.09 -43.73 13.48
C LEU A 24 1.37 -43.06 12.95
N PRO A 25 2.15 -43.74 12.09
CA PRO A 25 3.28 -43.10 11.45
C PRO A 25 2.79 -41.87 10.66
N PRO A 26 3.57 -40.78 10.56
CA PRO A 26 3.21 -39.66 9.72
C PRO A 26 2.99 -40.13 8.27
N ALA A 27 1.97 -39.56 7.61
CA ALA A 27 1.67 -39.80 6.21
C ALA A 27 2.93 -39.63 5.36
N GLN A 28 3.22 -40.57 4.45
CA GLN A 28 4.28 -40.39 3.47
C GLN A 28 3.67 -39.93 2.14
N ALA A 29 4.10 -38.77 1.65
CA ALA A 29 3.81 -38.31 0.29
C ALA A 29 4.46 -39.25 -0.75
N GLN A 30 3.88 -39.34 -1.96
CA GLN A 30 4.54 -40.04 -3.05
C GLN A 30 5.82 -39.32 -3.48
N SER A 31 6.91 -40.06 -3.73
CA SER A 31 8.16 -39.48 -4.22
C SER A 31 8.05 -38.98 -5.66
N ILE A 32 8.88 -38.02 -6.05
CA ILE A 32 8.94 -37.51 -7.42
C ILE A 32 9.54 -38.57 -8.34
N THR A 33 8.81 -38.92 -9.42
CA THR A 33 9.26 -39.86 -10.44
C THR A 33 9.04 -39.30 -11.84
N ALA A 34 10.08 -39.33 -12.67
CA ALA A 34 10.01 -38.84 -14.04
C ALA A 34 9.15 -39.75 -14.94
N ASP A 35 8.38 -39.16 -15.84
CA ASP A 35 7.71 -39.89 -16.92
C ASP A 35 8.71 -40.16 -18.05
N ILE A 36 9.07 -41.44 -18.20
CA ILE A 36 10.06 -41.90 -19.17
C ILE A 36 9.62 -41.75 -20.64
N ASN A 37 8.33 -41.55 -20.91
CA ASN A 37 7.79 -41.39 -22.26
C ASN A 37 7.45 -39.93 -22.60
N GLY A 38 7.65 -39.01 -21.65
CA GLY A 38 7.26 -37.61 -21.76
C GLY A 38 8.40 -36.70 -22.21
N ALA A 39 8.58 -35.60 -21.48
CA ALA A 39 9.46 -34.50 -21.85
C ALA A 39 10.97 -34.77 -21.67
N GLN A 40 11.41 -36.03 -21.51
CA GLN A 40 12.80 -36.38 -21.18
C GLN A 40 13.29 -35.77 -19.85
N THR A 41 12.39 -35.70 -18.86
CA THR A 41 12.74 -35.25 -17.50
C THR A 41 13.72 -36.22 -16.84
N VAL A 42 14.73 -35.66 -16.18
CA VAL A 42 15.67 -36.41 -15.36
C VAL A 42 15.50 -35.96 -13.91
N VAL A 43 15.25 -36.90 -13.01
CA VAL A 43 15.17 -36.63 -11.56
C VAL A 43 16.36 -37.33 -10.90
N THR A 44 17.25 -36.54 -10.31
CA THR A 44 18.40 -37.04 -9.53
C THR A 44 18.15 -36.76 -8.06
N VAL A 45 18.33 -37.77 -7.21
CA VAL A 45 18.10 -37.62 -5.76
C VAL A 45 19.45 -37.46 -5.06
N ASP A 46 19.64 -36.33 -4.37
CA ASP A 46 20.78 -36.07 -3.47
C ASP A 46 20.26 -35.82 -2.04
N GLY A 47 20.35 -36.86 -1.20
CA GLY A 47 19.79 -36.81 0.16
C GLY A 47 18.27 -36.62 0.15
N ASN A 48 17.80 -35.47 0.63
CA ASN A 48 16.39 -35.09 0.67
C ASN A 48 15.98 -34.20 -0.53
N GLN A 49 16.90 -33.90 -1.45
CA GLN A 49 16.67 -33.04 -2.59
C GLN A 49 16.50 -33.85 -3.87
N TYR A 50 15.45 -33.54 -4.63
CA TYR A 50 15.17 -34.04 -5.97
C TYR A 50 15.56 -32.93 -6.95
N ASP A 51 16.73 -33.07 -7.57
CA ASP A 51 17.18 -32.21 -8.66
C ASP A 51 16.49 -32.64 -9.95
N ILE A 52 15.69 -31.73 -10.50
CA ILE A 52 14.90 -31.91 -11.73
C ILE A 52 15.64 -31.18 -12.85
N ASP A 53 16.17 -31.96 -13.80
CA ASP A 53 16.95 -31.50 -14.94
C ASP A 53 16.46 -32.17 -16.24
N GLY A 54 17.17 -31.97 -17.35
CA GLY A 54 16.79 -32.45 -18.67
C GLY A 54 15.60 -31.65 -19.20
N GLY A 55 14.53 -32.33 -19.58
CA GLY A 55 13.34 -31.68 -20.13
C GLY A 55 13.44 -31.44 -21.64
N SER A 56 12.35 -30.94 -22.20
CA SER A 56 12.23 -30.62 -23.63
C SER A 56 12.03 -29.12 -23.80
N LEU A 57 12.70 -28.51 -24.77
CA LEU A 57 12.57 -27.09 -25.07
C LEU A 57 11.53 -26.82 -26.16
N SER A 58 10.90 -25.65 -26.09
CA SER A 58 10.16 -25.08 -27.21
C SER A 58 11.08 -24.72 -28.39
N GLY A 59 10.49 -24.50 -29.57
CA GLY A 59 11.25 -24.17 -30.78
C GLY A 59 12.00 -22.84 -30.71
N ASP A 60 11.55 -21.90 -29.88
CA ASP A 60 12.20 -20.62 -29.56
C ASP A 60 13.17 -20.70 -28.36
N GLY A 61 13.21 -21.84 -27.66
CA GLY A 61 14.04 -22.06 -26.49
C GLY A 61 13.61 -21.33 -25.21
N ALA A 62 12.46 -20.65 -25.21
CA ALA A 62 11.98 -19.87 -24.07
C ALA A 62 11.24 -20.70 -23.01
N ASN A 63 10.65 -21.84 -23.40
CA ASN A 63 9.87 -22.71 -22.52
C ASN A 63 10.58 -24.05 -22.29
N LEU A 64 10.69 -24.46 -21.04
CA LEU A 64 11.24 -25.75 -20.61
C LEU A 64 10.12 -26.64 -20.04
N PHE A 65 9.93 -27.82 -20.63
CA PHE A 65 8.87 -28.75 -20.25
C PHE A 65 9.41 -29.96 -19.49
N HIS A 66 8.72 -30.32 -18.40
CA HIS A 66 8.95 -31.52 -17.61
C HIS A 66 7.68 -32.38 -17.50
N SER A 67 7.84 -33.70 -17.52
CA SER A 67 6.77 -34.70 -17.33
C SER A 67 7.11 -35.65 -16.18
N PHE A 68 6.16 -35.85 -15.28
CA PHE A 68 6.28 -36.69 -14.09
C PHE A 68 5.19 -37.76 -14.08
N GLU A 69 5.54 -38.98 -13.69
CA GLU A 69 4.54 -39.99 -13.34
C GLU A 69 3.89 -39.58 -12.03
N GLN A 70 4.68 -39.31 -10.99
CA GLN A 70 4.24 -38.82 -9.69
C GLN A 70 5.05 -37.60 -9.27
N PHE A 71 4.39 -36.65 -8.62
CA PHE A 71 5.02 -35.47 -8.03
C PHE A 71 4.46 -35.25 -6.62
N GLY A 72 5.30 -35.46 -5.61
CA GLY A 72 4.98 -35.23 -4.20
C GLY A 72 6.24 -35.09 -3.35
N LEU A 73 6.10 -34.49 -2.18
CA LEU A 73 7.20 -34.17 -1.26
C LEU A 73 6.76 -34.43 0.18
N ASN A 74 7.61 -35.06 0.98
CA ASN A 74 7.50 -35.16 2.42
C ASN A 74 8.10 -33.93 3.11
N ALA A 75 7.82 -33.80 4.42
CA ALA A 75 8.44 -32.80 5.29
C ALA A 75 9.97 -32.81 5.17
N GLY A 76 10.54 -31.65 4.81
CA GLY A 76 11.99 -31.47 4.65
C GLY A 76 12.59 -32.04 3.36
N GLU A 77 11.78 -32.52 2.41
CA GLU A 77 12.21 -32.80 1.04
C GLU A 77 12.14 -31.53 0.16
N ILE A 78 13.01 -31.46 -0.85
CA ILE A 78 13.13 -30.31 -1.76
C ILE A 78 12.96 -30.79 -3.21
N ALA A 79 12.07 -30.18 -3.98
CA ALA A 79 12.04 -30.29 -5.45
C ALA A 79 12.76 -29.08 -6.04
N ASN A 80 13.95 -29.29 -6.62
CA ASN A 80 14.77 -28.24 -7.18
C ASN A 80 14.78 -28.32 -8.71
N PHE A 81 14.07 -27.41 -9.37
CA PHE A 81 14.10 -27.26 -10.84
C PHE A 81 15.38 -26.55 -11.25
N LEU A 82 16.28 -27.29 -11.91
CA LEU A 82 17.51 -26.77 -12.48
C LEU A 82 17.24 -26.24 -13.89
N SER A 83 17.56 -24.98 -14.10
CA SER A 83 17.33 -24.31 -15.40
C SER A 83 18.50 -23.39 -15.77
N ASN A 84 18.34 -22.55 -16.78
CA ASN A 84 19.32 -21.54 -17.18
C ASN A 84 18.66 -20.18 -17.43
N PRO A 85 19.42 -19.07 -17.47
CA PRO A 85 18.86 -17.73 -17.55
C PRO A 85 18.07 -17.40 -18.84
N ASN A 86 18.17 -18.21 -19.90
CA ASN A 86 17.42 -17.98 -21.14
C ASN A 86 15.99 -18.54 -21.09
N ILE A 87 15.67 -19.36 -20.08
CA ILE A 87 14.34 -19.93 -19.90
C ILE A 87 13.44 -18.90 -19.24
N GLN A 88 12.30 -18.62 -19.84
CA GLN A 88 11.27 -17.73 -19.31
C GLN A 88 10.21 -18.52 -18.52
N ASN A 89 9.83 -19.71 -18.99
CA ASN A 89 8.80 -20.52 -18.34
C ASN A 89 9.24 -21.98 -18.18
N ILE A 90 9.06 -22.54 -16.99
CA ILE A 90 9.20 -23.96 -16.68
C ILE A 90 7.80 -24.53 -16.48
N LEU A 91 7.44 -25.58 -17.21
CA LEU A 91 6.12 -26.20 -17.16
C LEU A 91 6.23 -27.69 -16.80
N GLY A 92 5.76 -28.07 -15.63
CA GLY A 92 5.74 -29.44 -15.12
C GLY A 92 4.33 -30.05 -15.15
N ARG A 93 4.17 -31.22 -15.77
CA ARG A 93 2.90 -31.98 -15.77
C ARG A 93 3.00 -33.31 -15.02
N VAL A 94 1.90 -33.74 -14.40
CA VAL A 94 1.77 -35.06 -13.75
C VAL A 94 0.79 -35.94 -14.53
N VAL A 95 1.19 -37.17 -14.88
CA VAL A 95 0.44 -38.03 -15.82
C VAL A 95 -0.24 -39.26 -15.19
N SER A 96 0.08 -39.69 -13.96
CA SER A 96 -0.42 -40.95 -13.39
C SER A 96 -1.92 -40.98 -13.08
N GLY A 97 -2.57 -39.80 -13.00
CA GLY A 97 -3.95 -39.65 -12.54
C GLY A 97 -4.11 -39.64 -11.02
N ASP A 98 -3.01 -39.66 -10.25
CA ASP A 98 -3.02 -39.47 -8.79
C ASP A 98 -2.81 -38.00 -8.41
N PRO A 99 -3.43 -37.52 -7.32
CA PRO A 99 -3.23 -36.15 -6.84
C PRO A 99 -1.83 -35.94 -6.26
N SER A 100 -1.30 -34.72 -6.37
CA SER A 100 0.01 -34.34 -5.82
C SER A 100 -0.07 -33.98 -4.34
N VAL A 101 0.65 -34.69 -3.46
CA VAL A 101 0.79 -34.34 -2.03
C VAL A 101 2.16 -33.73 -1.79
N ILE A 102 2.21 -32.45 -1.46
CA ILE A 102 3.43 -31.64 -1.36
C ILE A 102 3.51 -31.07 0.06
N ASN A 103 4.43 -31.57 0.87
CA ASN A 103 4.68 -31.11 2.23
C ASN A 103 6.16 -30.73 2.41
N GLY A 104 6.78 -30.08 1.41
CA GLY A 104 8.20 -29.73 1.40
C GLY A 104 8.45 -28.47 0.57
N LEU A 105 9.70 -28.22 0.19
CA LEU A 105 10.10 -27.01 -0.56
C LEU A 105 10.07 -27.25 -2.07
N ILE A 106 9.40 -26.37 -2.82
CA ILE A 106 9.58 -26.26 -4.28
C ILE A 106 10.49 -25.07 -4.58
N GLN A 107 11.54 -25.29 -5.37
CA GLN A 107 12.53 -24.27 -5.69
C GLN A 107 12.90 -24.28 -7.17
N VAL A 108 13.18 -23.10 -7.73
CA VAL A 108 13.84 -22.94 -9.03
C VAL A 108 15.25 -22.39 -8.80
N SER A 109 16.25 -22.99 -9.44
CA SER A 109 17.64 -22.56 -9.36
C SER A 109 18.22 -22.25 -10.74
N ASN A 110 19.15 -21.30 -10.79
CA ASN A 110 19.90 -20.88 -12.00
C ASN A 110 19.06 -20.23 -13.13
N SER A 111 17.84 -19.76 -12.83
CA SER A 111 17.01 -18.98 -13.76
C SER A 111 16.00 -18.12 -13.01
N ASN A 112 15.51 -17.04 -13.62
CA ASN A 112 14.35 -16.27 -13.15
C ASN A 112 13.07 -16.66 -13.89
N ALA A 113 12.88 -17.97 -14.12
CA ALA A 113 11.77 -18.48 -14.91
C ALA A 113 10.49 -18.63 -14.08
N ASN A 114 9.34 -18.35 -14.68
CA ASN A 114 8.02 -18.68 -14.14
C ASN A 114 7.86 -20.19 -14.00
N LEU A 115 7.15 -20.66 -12.98
CA LEU A 115 6.89 -22.09 -12.76
C LEU A 115 5.39 -22.40 -12.84
N TYR A 116 5.02 -23.27 -13.78
CA TYR A 116 3.67 -23.80 -13.96
C TYR A 116 3.63 -25.29 -13.59
N LEU A 117 2.78 -25.67 -12.64
CA LEU A 117 2.53 -27.06 -12.27
C LEU A 117 1.08 -27.45 -12.59
N ILE A 118 0.91 -28.47 -13.43
CA ILE A 118 -0.39 -28.98 -13.86
C ILE A 118 -0.61 -30.43 -13.40
N ASN A 119 -1.65 -30.64 -12.60
CA ASN A 119 -2.12 -31.97 -12.22
C ASN A 119 -3.67 -32.03 -12.19
N PRO A 120 -4.33 -32.60 -13.22
CA PRO A 120 -5.78 -32.71 -13.29
C PRO A 120 -6.43 -33.45 -12.12
N ALA A 121 -5.69 -34.32 -11.42
CA ALA A 121 -6.21 -35.12 -10.31
C ALA A 121 -6.35 -34.33 -8.99
N GLY A 122 -5.65 -33.21 -8.85
CA GLY A 122 -5.65 -32.37 -7.65
C GLY A 122 -4.27 -32.17 -7.03
N VAL A 123 -4.17 -31.17 -6.14
CA VAL A 123 -2.93 -30.80 -5.45
C VAL A 123 -3.23 -30.49 -3.98
N LEU A 124 -2.44 -31.04 -3.06
CA LEU A 124 -2.51 -30.79 -1.62
C LEU A 124 -1.14 -30.29 -1.13
N PHE A 125 -1.09 -29.03 -0.69
CA PHE A 125 0.04 -28.44 0.02
C PHE A 125 -0.17 -28.59 1.52
N GLY A 126 0.72 -29.30 2.19
CA GLY A 126 0.69 -29.51 3.64
C GLY A 126 1.29 -28.37 4.46
N ASP A 127 1.22 -28.47 5.79
CA ASP A 127 1.69 -27.43 6.74
C ASP A 127 3.18 -27.05 6.56
N ASP A 128 4.04 -27.97 6.09
CA ASP A 128 5.47 -27.71 5.86
C ASP A 128 5.78 -27.28 4.41
N ALA A 129 4.75 -27.16 3.55
CA ALA A 129 4.94 -26.75 2.17
C ALA A 129 5.42 -25.31 2.07
N THR A 130 6.50 -25.10 1.33
CA THR A 130 7.06 -23.77 1.03
C THR A 130 7.46 -23.67 -0.43
N VAL A 131 7.57 -22.44 -0.94
CA VAL A 131 8.01 -22.17 -2.32
C VAL A 131 9.12 -21.13 -2.31
N ASN A 132 10.13 -21.34 -3.16
CA ASN A 132 11.22 -20.42 -3.43
C ASN A 132 11.38 -20.31 -4.96
N VAL A 133 10.48 -19.55 -5.57
CA VAL A 133 10.43 -19.32 -7.03
C VAL A 133 10.72 -17.83 -7.26
N PRO A 134 11.72 -17.48 -8.09
CA PRO A 134 12.17 -16.10 -8.31
C PRO A 134 11.27 -15.28 -9.24
N ALA A 135 10.23 -15.89 -9.81
CA ALA A 135 9.27 -15.30 -10.75
C ALA A 135 7.84 -15.79 -10.43
N ASP A 136 6.91 -15.78 -11.39
CA ASP A 136 5.52 -16.20 -11.17
C ASP A 136 5.41 -17.69 -10.83
N PHE A 137 4.48 -18.04 -9.92
CA PHE A 137 4.16 -19.42 -9.57
C PHE A 137 2.67 -19.73 -9.80
N THR A 138 2.39 -20.66 -10.71
CA THR A 138 1.03 -21.09 -11.05
C THR A 138 0.84 -22.58 -10.83
N VAL A 139 -0.21 -22.94 -10.09
CA VAL A 139 -0.62 -24.33 -9.85
C VAL A 139 -2.03 -24.50 -10.36
N THR A 140 -2.26 -25.52 -11.19
CA THR A 140 -3.57 -25.76 -11.77
C THR A 140 -3.96 -27.24 -11.87
N THR A 141 -5.28 -27.49 -11.78
CA THR A 141 -5.88 -28.79 -12.08
C THR A 141 -6.55 -28.83 -13.46
N ALA A 142 -6.20 -27.89 -14.32
CA ALA A 142 -6.56 -27.90 -15.73
C ALA A 142 -6.05 -29.19 -16.41
N ASN A 143 -6.65 -29.51 -17.57
CA ASN A 143 -6.25 -30.58 -18.46
C ASN A 143 -5.21 -30.13 -19.49
N GLY A 144 -5.04 -28.83 -19.71
CA GLY A 144 -3.99 -28.28 -20.57
C GLY A 144 -3.77 -26.78 -20.41
N ILE A 145 -2.62 -26.31 -20.88
CA ILE A 145 -2.21 -24.92 -20.91
C ILE A 145 -2.03 -24.48 -22.36
N GLY A 146 -2.71 -23.41 -22.77
CA GLY A 146 -2.59 -22.81 -24.11
C GLY A 146 -1.32 -22.00 -24.24
N ILE A 147 -0.53 -22.24 -25.29
CA ILE A 147 0.72 -21.55 -25.61
C ILE A 147 0.74 -21.31 -27.13
N GLY A 148 0.67 -20.05 -27.55
CA GLY A 148 0.46 -19.70 -28.96
C GLY A 148 -0.82 -20.36 -29.51
N ASP A 149 -0.75 -21.01 -30.66
CA ASP A 149 -1.89 -21.75 -31.25
C ASP A 149 -1.99 -23.23 -30.78
N ALA A 150 -1.16 -23.65 -29.82
CA ALA A 150 -1.02 -25.03 -29.40
C ALA A 150 -1.33 -25.24 -27.90
N TRP A 151 -1.54 -26.50 -27.52
CA TRP A 151 -1.86 -26.90 -26.15
C TRP A 151 -0.75 -27.77 -25.55
N PHE A 152 -0.25 -27.36 -24.39
CA PHE A 152 0.51 -28.22 -23.51
C PHE A 152 -0.49 -29.07 -22.69
N ASN A 153 -0.69 -30.32 -23.11
CA ASN A 153 -1.67 -31.21 -22.50
C ASN A 153 -1.07 -31.92 -21.27
N ALA A 154 -1.86 -32.01 -20.20
CA ALA A 154 -1.48 -32.74 -19.00
C ALA A 154 -1.35 -34.24 -19.27
N ILE A 155 -2.20 -34.80 -20.14
CA ILE A 155 -2.19 -36.22 -20.52
C ILE A 155 -2.10 -36.37 -22.05
N GLY A 156 -1.35 -37.38 -22.49
CA GLY A 156 -1.12 -37.67 -23.90
C GLY A 156 0.20 -37.09 -24.42
N ASP A 157 0.37 -37.15 -25.74
CA ASP A 157 1.59 -36.68 -26.42
C ASP A 157 1.56 -35.17 -26.62
N ASN A 158 2.69 -34.50 -26.40
CA ASN A 158 2.89 -33.08 -26.69
C ASN A 158 3.97 -32.89 -27.75
N ASN A 159 3.75 -31.95 -28.66
CA ASN A 159 4.77 -31.49 -29.60
C ASN A 159 5.47 -30.24 -29.02
N TYR A 160 6.48 -30.46 -28.16
CA TYR A 160 7.17 -29.40 -27.42
C TYR A 160 7.73 -28.30 -28.33
N ALA A 161 8.29 -28.66 -29.49
CA ALA A 161 8.87 -27.71 -30.43
C ALA A 161 7.84 -26.69 -30.99
N SER A 162 6.55 -27.00 -30.95
CA SER A 162 5.47 -26.11 -31.41
C SER A 162 4.86 -25.20 -30.33
N LEU A 163 5.22 -25.39 -29.05
CA LEU A 163 4.71 -24.60 -27.93
C LEU A 163 5.54 -23.33 -27.73
N ILE A 164 5.44 -22.41 -28.70
CA ILE A 164 6.20 -21.15 -28.80
C ILE A 164 5.38 -19.99 -28.23
N GLY A 165 6.02 -19.11 -27.46
CA GLY A 165 5.37 -17.97 -26.79
C GLY A 165 4.99 -18.25 -25.32
N ASN A 166 4.17 -17.38 -24.73
CA ASN A 166 3.79 -17.45 -23.32
C ASN A 166 2.50 -18.26 -23.09
N PRO A 167 2.36 -18.91 -21.92
CA PRO A 167 1.09 -19.41 -21.42
C PRO A 167 0.02 -18.32 -21.40
N HIS A 168 -1.17 -18.62 -21.93
CA HIS A 168 -2.25 -17.63 -22.08
C HIS A 168 -3.64 -18.16 -21.72
N SER A 169 -3.81 -19.48 -21.59
CA SER A 169 -5.11 -20.07 -21.30
C SER A 169 -5.01 -21.40 -20.57
N LEU A 170 -6.06 -21.75 -19.81
CA LEU A 170 -6.22 -23.03 -19.12
C LEU A 170 -7.48 -23.74 -19.61
N LEU A 171 -7.36 -25.02 -19.91
CA LEU A 171 -8.48 -25.86 -20.38
C LEU A 171 -8.93 -26.81 -19.27
N PHE A 172 -10.20 -26.73 -18.87
CA PHE A 172 -10.85 -27.65 -17.94
C PHE A 172 -11.87 -28.49 -18.71
N SER A 173 -11.44 -29.62 -19.30
CA SER A 173 -12.29 -30.46 -20.15
C SER A 173 -13.06 -31.56 -19.39
N ASN A 174 -12.66 -31.87 -18.17
CA ASN A 174 -13.37 -32.81 -17.29
C ASN A 174 -14.67 -32.21 -16.75
N ASP A 175 -15.66 -33.05 -16.45
CA ASP A 175 -16.94 -32.61 -15.86
C ASP A 175 -16.74 -32.09 -14.44
N GLN A 176 -15.80 -32.69 -13.69
CA GLN A 176 -15.41 -32.31 -12.34
C GLN A 176 -13.87 -32.19 -12.27
N PRO A 177 -13.31 -30.98 -12.33
CA PRO A 177 -11.87 -30.79 -12.18
C PRO A 177 -11.37 -31.08 -10.76
N GLY A 178 -10.08 -31.44 -10.64
CA GLY A 178 -9.45 -31.74 -9.35
C GLY A 178 -9.39 -30.54 -8.42
N SER A 179 -9.28 -30.79 -7.11
CA SER A 179 -9.25 -29.73 -6.09
C SER A 179 -7.82 -29.34 -5.69
N ILE A 180 -7.65 -28.11 -5.22
CA ILE A 180 -6.40 -27.60 -4.62
C ILE A 180 -6.66 -27.30 -3.14
N VAL A 181 -5.79 -27.81 -2.26
CA VAL A 181 -5.82 -27.50 -0.82
C VAL A 181 -4.47 -26.94 -0.42
N ASN A 182 -4.43 -25.78 0.22
CA ASN A 182 -3.22 -25.21 0.78
C ASN A 182 -3.31 -25.05 2.30
N SER A 183 -2.36 -25.67 3.02
CA SER A 183 -2.12 -25.44 4.44
C SER A 183 -0.71 -24.92 4.73
N GLY A 184 0.13 -24.75 3.70
CA GLY A 184 1.52 -24.29 3.82
C GLY A 184 1.70 -22.78 3.62
N LEU A 185 2.96 -22.36 3.53
CA LEU A 185 3.38 -20.98 3.26
C LEU A 185 3.83 -20.86 1.79
N LEU A 186 2.92 -20.42 0.92
CA LEU A 186 3.22 -20.19 -0.48
C LEU A 186 3.45 -18.69 -0.70
N SER A 187 4.70 -18.28 -0.85
CA SER A 187 5.10 -16.88 -1.02
C SER A 187 6.05 -16.72 -2.20
N VAL A 188 5.72 -15.82 -3.12
CA VAL A 188 6.67 -15.25 -4.10
C VAL A 188 7.01 -13.81 -3.70
N THR A 189 7.96 -13.18 -4.39
CA THR A 189 8.28 -11.76 -4.15
C THR A 189 7.16 -10.84 -4.63
N GLU A 190 7.14 -9.59 -4.13
CA GLU A 190 6.07 -8.62 -4.39
C GLU A 190 5.94 -8.24 -5.87
N ASP A 191 7.01 -8.38 -6.67
CA ASP A 191 6.96 -8.14 -8.12
C ASP A 191 6.34 -9.28 -8.94
N ASN A 192 5.99 -10.40 -8.30
CA ASN A 192 5.62 -11.65 -8.97
C ASN A 192 4.26 -12.20 -8.51
N ASN A 193 3.63 -13.00 -9.36
CA ASN A 193 2.26 -13.46 -9.18
C ASN A 193 2.18 -14.89 -8.64
N LEU A 194 1.16 -15.14 -7.80
CA LEU A 194 0.83 -16.45 -7.25
C LEU A 194 -0.59 -16.86 -7.65
N SER A 195 -0.72 -17.96 -8.40
CA SER A 195 -2.03 -18.43 -8.92
C SER A 195 -2.35 -19.87 -8.52
N LEU A 196 -3.47 -20.07 -7.84
CA LEU A 196 -4.07 -21.39 -7.54
C LEU A 196 -5.41 -21.54 -8.26
N ILE A 197 -5.44 -22.33 -9.34
CA ILE A 197 -6.60 -22.43 -10.23
C ILE A 197 -7.03 -23.88 -10.40
N GLY A 198 -8.12 -24.29 -9.75
CA GLY A 198 -8.61 -25.68 -9.80
C GLY A 198 -10.13 -25.79 -9.83
N GLY A 199 -10.68 -26.99 -9.64
CA GLY A 199 -12.13 -27.21 -9.59
C GLY A 199 -12.78 -26.79 -8.27
N THR A 200 -11.99 -26.76 -7.19
CA THR A 200 -12.37 -26.28 -5.85
C THR A 200 -11.07 -25.90 -5.16
N VAL A 201 -10.99 -24.76 -4.48
CA VAL A 201 -9.75 -24.29 -3.86
C VAL A 201 -9.98 -23.93 -2.39
N LEU A 202 -9.21 -24.56 -1.50
CA LEU A 202 -9.26 -24.31 -0.05
C LEU A 202 -7.91 -23.77 0.41
N ASN A 203 -7.90 -22.66 1.13
CA ASN A 203 -6.70 -22.09 1.75
C ASN A 203 -6.86 -21.99 3.27
N THR A 204 -6.07 -22.75 4.02
CA THR A 204 -5.90 -22.62 5.47
C THR A 204 -4.50 -22.13 5.86
N GLY A 205 -3.56 -22.13 4.92
CA GLY A 205 -2.21 -21.60 5.08
C GLY A 205 -2.08 -20.14 4.65
N THR A 206 -0.87 -19.73 4.25
CA THR A 206 -0.57 -18.37 3.81
C THR A 206 -0.29 -18.34 2.31
N LEU A 207 -0.89 -17.37 1.61
CA LEU A 207 -0.59 -17.03 0.22
C LEU A 207 -0.03 -15.60 0.16
N SER A 208 1.09 -15.37 -0.51
CA SER A 208 1.68 -14.03 -0.68
C SER A 208 2.35 -13.84 -2.03
N GLY A 209 2.19 -12.65 -2.63
CA GLY A 209 2.82 -12.24 -3.90
C GLY A 209 2.20 -10.95 -4.42
N GLY A 210 2.77 -10.33 -5.45
CA GLY A 210 2.26 -9.12 -6.13
C GLY A 210 0.77 -9.18 -6.41
N GLN A 211 0.39 -10.09 -7.31
CA GLN A 211 -1.00 -10.52 -7.45
C GLN A 211 -1.18 -11.92 -6.88
N VAL A 212 -2.25 -12.12 -6.10
CA VAL A 212 -2.70 -13.44 -5.68
C VAL A 212 -4.04 -13.79 -6.29
N THR A 213 -4.07 -14.87 -7.08
CA THR A 213 -5.26 -15.36 -7.77
C THR A 213 -5.67 -16.72 -7.23
N VAL A 214 -6.90 -16.83 -6.73
CA VAL A 214 -7.48 -18.07 -6.20
C VAL A 214 -8.80 -18.34 -6.93
N ALA A 215 -8.84 -19.37 -7.77
CA ALA A 215 -9.96 -19.60 -8.67
C ALA A 215 -10.46 -21.06 -8.65
N ALA A 216 -11.77 -21.22 -8.44
CA ALA A 216 -12.51 -22.47 -8.59
C ALA A 216 -13.33 -22.43 -9.88
N VAL A 217 -12.88 -23.19 -10.87
CA VAL A 217 -13.36 -23.20 -12.25
C VAL A 217 -14.28 -24.41 -12.50
N PRO A 218 -15.44 -24.22 -13.16
CA PRO A 218 -16.28 -25.36 -13.52
C PRO A 218 -15.65 -26.24 -14.59
N GLY A 219 -16.05 -27.50 -14.64
CA GLY A 219 -15.73 -28.39 -15.75
C GLY A 219 -16.27 -27.91 -17.09
N GLN A 220 -15.68 -28.40 -18.18
CA GLN A 220 -16.01 -28.03 -19.57
C GLN A 220 -15.88 -26.53 -19.88
N ARG A 221 -14.82 -25.89 -19.38
CA ARG A 221 -14.54 -24.45 -19.54
C ARG A 221 -13.12 -24.18 -19.99
N ARG A 222 -12.92 -23.00 -20.55
CA ARG A 222 -11.61 -22.40 -20.81
C ARG A 222 -11.47 -21.12 -19.97
N VAL A 223 -10.30 -20.92 -19.38
CA VAL A 223 -9.94 -19.70 -18.63
C VAL A 223 -8.84 -18.98 -19.40
N ARG A 224 -8.91 -17.67 -19.53
CA ARG A 224 -7.79 -16.86 -20.04
C ARG A 224 -6.92 -16.36 -18.88
N ILE A 225 -5.60 -16.35 -19.06
CA ILE A 225 -4.60 -15.97 -18.04
C ILE A 225 -3.49 -15.06 -18.63
N ASP A 226 -3.76 -14.44 -19.78
CA ASP A 226 -2.74 -13.87 -20.66
C ASP A 226 -2.30 -12.44 -20.35
N HIS A 227 -2.88 -11.81 -19.32
CA HIS A 227 -2.38 -10.57 -18.75
C HIS A 227 -2.54 -10.57 -17.22
N PRO A 228 -1.49 -10.19 -16.47
CA PRO A 228 -1.52 -10.14 -15.01
C PRO A 228 -2.55 -9.12 -14.48
N ASP A 229 -2.93 -8.10 -15.24
CA ASP A 229 -3.92 -7.09 -14.79
C ASP A 229 -5.36 -7.37 -15.25
N MET A 230 -5.62 -8.50 -15.92
CA MET A 230 -6.96 -8.82 -16.44
C MET A 230 -7.77 -9.67 -15.47
N LEU A 231 -9.06 -9.34 -15.38
CA LEU A 231 -10.03 -10.17 -14.68
C LEU A 231 -10.20 -11.52 -15.39
N LEU A 232 -10.16 -12.61 -14.63
CA LEU A 232 -10.44 -13.95 -15.11
C LEU A 232 -11.78 -14.02 -15.85
N SER A 233 -11.72 -14.27 -17.16
CA SER A 233 -12.89 -14.55 -18.01
C SER A 233 -12.99 -16.06 -18.30
N LEU A 234 -14.23 -16.56 -18.36
CA LEU A 234 -14.54 -17.95 -18.74
C LEU A 234 -15.16 -18.00 -20.12
N GLU A 235 -14.68 -18.91 -20.93
CA GLU A 235 -15.27 -19.23 -22.24
C GLU A 235 -15.86 -20.64 -22.27
N MET A 236 -16.94 -20.78 -23.04
CA MET A 236 -17.50 -22.08 -23.39
C MET A 236 -16.66 -22.80 -24.44
N LEU A 237 -16.48 -24.11 -24.26
CA LEU A 237 -15.88 -24.96 -25.29
C LEU A 237 -16.85 -25.13 -26.47
N ALA A 238 -16.42 -24.77 -27.68
CA ALA A 238 -17.11 -25.18 -28.89
C ALA A 238 -17.00 -26.71 -29.04
N ALA A 239 -18.09 -27.36 -29.46
CA ALA A 239 -18.30 -28.82 -29.43
C ALA A 239 -17.37 -29.68 -30.33
N ALA A 240 -16.15 -29.23 -30.67
CA ALA A 240 -15.27 -29.90 -31.63
C ALA A 240 -13.76 -29.80 -31.35
N GLU A 241 -13.31 -29.56 -30.12
CA GLU A 241 -11.89 -29.81 -29.78
C GLU A 241 -11.73 -31.26 -29.31
N ASN A 242 -11.04 -32.09 -30.12
CA ASN A 242 -10.73 -33.48 -29.78
C ASN A 242 -9.65 -33.52 -28.69
N THR A 243 -10.01 -33.16 -27.47
CA THR A 243 -9.12 -33.26 -26.30
C THR A 243 -9.36 -34.61 -25.62
N PRO A 244 -8.31 -35.39 -25.28
CA PRO A 244 -8.45 -36.62 -24.52
C PRO A 244 -9.15 -36.32 -23.18
N GLN A 245 -10.36 -36.84 -22.97
CA GLN A 245 -10.99 -36.81 -21.65
C GLN A 245 -10.26 -37.76 -20.71
N VAL A 246 -9.93 -37.27 -19.51
CA VAL A 246 -9.34 -38.07 -18.43
C VAL A 246 -10.47 -38.62 -17.57
N ALA A 247 -10.24 -39.71 -16.84
CA ALA A 247 -11.17 -40.15 -15.80
C ALA A 247 -11.44 -38.99 -14.82
N ASP A 248 -12.68 -38.90 -14.30
CA ASP A 248 -13.08 -37.86 -13.36
C ASP A 248 -12.08 -37.77 -12.20
N ALA A 249 -11.74 -36.53 -11.82
CA ALA A 249 -10.77 -36.29 -10.76
C ALA A 249 -11.26 -36.85 -9.41
N VAL A 250 -10.31 -37.18 -8.54
CA VAL A 250 -10.62 -37.66 -7.18
C VAL A 250 -11.33 -36.54 -6.42
N SER A 251 -12.46 -36.83 -5.78
CA SER A 251 -13.19 -35.80 -5.01
C SER A 251 -12.33 -35.30 -3.85
N LEU A 252 -12.45 -34.02 -3.48
CA LEU A 252 -11.73 -33.43 -2.33
C LEU A 252 -11.91 -34.25 -1.04
N SER A 253 -13.09 -34.83 -0.83
CA SER A 253 -13.35 -35.71 0.31
C SER A 253 -12.50 -36.99 0.26
N VAL A 254 -12.30 -37.57 -0.92
CA VAL A 254 -11.41 -38.72 -1.12
C VAL A 254 -9.94 -38.29 -1.09
N LEU A 255 -9.57 -37.10 -1.53
CA LEU A 255 -8.22 -36.53 -1.37
C LEU A 255 -7.84 -36.42 0.12
N LEU A 256 -8.79 -36.04 0.97
CA LEU A 256 -8.60 -35.88 2.42
C LEU A 256 -8.82 -37.16 3.24
N THR A 257 -9.47 -38.19 2.66
CA THR A 257 -9.75 -39.47 3.36
C THR A 257 -9.02 -40.69 2.76
N GLY A 258 -8.37 -40.50 1.60
CA GLY A 258 -7.65 -41.53 0.87
C GLY A 258 -6.27 -41.78 1.45
N GLY A 259 -6.17 -42.78 2.34
CA GLY A 259 -4.90 -43.14 3.02
C GLY A 259 -4.62 -42.24 4.23
N ASP A 260 -3.56 -42.53 4.99
CA ASP A 260 -3.15 -41.86 6.25
C ASP A 260 -2.83 -40.34 6.12
N VAL A 261 -3.44 -39.60 5.18
CA VAL A 261 -3.21 -38.18 4.88
C VAL A 261 -3.99 -37.30 5.86
N ALA A 262 -3.36 -36.92 6.98
CA ALA A 262 -3.90 -36.00 7.98
C ALA A 262 -3.14 -34.66 8.00
N ILE A 263 -2.95 -34.05 6.82
CA ILE A 263 -1.99 -32.95 6.63
C ILE A 263 -2.66 -31.56 6.60
N ALA A 264 -3.96 -31.46 6.28
CA ALA A 264 -4.65 -30.17 6.22
C ALA A 264 -5.27 -29.80 7.57
N THR A 265 -4.63 -28.89 8.31
CA THR A 265 -5.19 -28.35 9.55
C THR A 265 -6.43 -27.50 9.27
N GLY A 266 -7.55 -27.80 9.94
CA GLY A 266 -8.80 -27.02 9.85
C GLY A 266 -9.86 -27.52 8.86
N VAL A 267 -9.54 -28.49 8.00
CA VAL A 267 -10.50 -29.14 7.08
C VAL A 267 -10.92 -30.51 7.64
N ASN A 268 -12.22 -30.78 7.72
CA ASN A 268 -12.80 -32.05 8.17
C ASN A 268 -13.70 -32.65 7.09
N VAL A 269 -13.82 -33.97 7.07
CA VAL A 269 -14.81 -34.70 6.27
C VAL A 269 -15.75 -35.45 7.20
N ASP A 270 -17.05 -35.29 7.04
CA ASP A 270 -18.04 -35.97 7.88
C ASP A 270 -18.30 -37.43 7.45
N ASP A 271 -19.04 -38.18 8.27
CA ASP A 271 -19.42 -39.58 8.02
C ASP A 271 -20.22 -39.80 6.70
N THR A 272 -20.67 -38.71 6.07
CA THR A 272 -21.39 -38.71 4.78
C THR A 272 -20.51 -38.27 3.61
N GLY A 273 -19.23 -37.99 3.83
CA GLY A 273 -18.28 -37.55 2.81
C GLY A 273 -18.39 -36.07 2.46
N ARG A 274 -19.09 -35.24 3.26
CA ARG A 274 -19.15 -33.78 3.06
C ARG A 274 -17.96 -33.11 3.73
N ILE A 275 -17.41 -32.09 3.07
CA ILE A 275 -16.26 -31.34 3.55
C ILE A 275 -16.73 -30.16 4.38
N TRP A 276 -16.03 -29.91 5.48
CA TRP A 276 -16.26 -28.82 6.41
C TRP A 276 -14.94 -28.12 6.69
N LEU A 277 -14.85 -26.83 6.39
CA LEU A 277 -13.75 -25.98 6.83
C LEU A 277 -14.19 -25.24 8.09
N LEU A 278 -13.57 -25.51 9.24
CA LEU A 278 -13.91 -24.88 10.53
C LEU A 278 -15.43 -24.82 10.87
N ASN A 279 -16.18 -25.86 10.50
CA ASN A 279 -17.65 -25.98 10.63
C ASN A 279 -18.49 -25.20 9.60
N THR A 280 -17.90 -24.78 8.50
CA THR A 280 -18.62 -24.28 7.31
C THR A 280 -18.55 -25.33 6.20
N PRO A 281 -19.68 -25.74 5.59
CA PRO A 281 -19.68 -26.73 4.52
C PRO A 281 -19.01 -26.16 3.26
N VAL A 282 -18.23 -27.00 2.56
CA VAL A 282 -17.58 -26.66 1.29
C VAL A 282 -18.09 -27.59 0.19
N ASN A 283 -18.53 -27.03 -0.92
CA ASN A 283 -19.07 -27.72 -2.08
C ASN A 283 -18.10 -27.64 -3.27
N THR A 284 -18.32 -28.49 -4.28
CA THR A 284 -17.55 -28.39 -5.52
C THR A 284 -17.78 -27.03 -6.18
N GLY A 285 -16.70 -26.41 -6.65
CA GLY A 285 -16.71 -25.08 -7.29
C GLY A 285 -16.50 -23.94 -6.29
N ASP A 286 -16.35 -24.23 -5.00
CA ASP A 286 -16.13 -23.21 -3.98
C ASP A 286 -14.66 -22.78 -3.90
N VAL A 287 -14.46 -21.50 -3.56
CA VAL A 287 -13.22 -20.98 -2.98
C VAL A 287 -13.47 -20.72 -1.51
N ALA A 288 -12.74 -21.38 -0.62
CA ALA A 288 -12.87 -21.20 0.82
C ALA A 288 -11.52 -20.81 1.46
N ILE A 289 -11.50 -19.69 2.17
CA ILE A 289 -10.29 -19.08 2.75
C ILE A 289 -10.46 -18.95 4.25
N ALA A 290 -9.54 -19.52 5.01
CA ALA A 290 -9.43 -19.36 6.47
C ALA A 290 -8.03 -18.92 6.91
N GLY A 291 -7.02 -19.03 6.03
CA GLY A 291 -5.66 -18.55 6.26
C GLY A 291 -5.35 -17.30 5.45
N ASN A 292 -4.22 -16.66 5.76
CA ASN A 292 -3.86 -15.33 5.27
C ASN A 292 -3.63 -15.29 3.76
N VAL A 293 -4.09 -14.22 3.11
CA VAL A 293 -3.84 -13.92 1.70
C VAL A 293 -3.35 -12.49 1.60
N ALA A 294 -2.13 -12.30 1.11
CA ALA A 294 -1.50 -10.99 0.99
C ALA A 294 -1.07 -10.72 -0.45
N GLY A 295 -1.44 -9.55 -1.00
CA GLY A 295 -0.97 -9.10 -2.30
C GLY A 295 -1.51 -7.72 -2.65
N ASP A 296 -0.83 -7.01 -3.55
CA ASP A 296 -1.28 -5.70 -4.06
C ASP A 296 -2.66 -5.79 -4.69
N GLN A 297 -2.91 -6.90 -5.39
CA GLN A 297 -4.23 -7.28 -5.87
C GLN A 297 -4.55 -8.73 -5.49
N VAL A 298 -5.73 -8.94 -4.93
CA VAL A 298 -6.25 -10.28 -4.62
C VAL A 298 -7.48 -10.55 -5.48
N GLN A 299 -7.44 -11.57 -6.31
CA GLN A 299 -8.56 -12.02 -7.13
C GLN A 299 -9.08 -13.38 -6.65
N LEU A 300 -10.36 -13.40 -6.28
CA LEU A 300 -11.06 -14.60 -5.83
C LEU A 300 -12.16 -14.94 -6.83
N ALA A 301 -12.13 -16.10 -7.45
CA ALA A 301 -13.12 -16.48 -8.43
C ALA A 301 -13.74 -17.85 -8.11
N ALA A 302 -15.05 -17.98 -8.10
CA ALA A 302 -15.72 -19.24 -7.80
C ALA A 302 -16.92 -19.52 -8.71
N ALA A 303 -17.08 -20.78 -9.10
CA ALA A 303 -18.30 -21.29 -9.73
C ALA A 303 -19.44 -21.51 -8.71
N ASN A 304 -19.04 -22.04 -7.55
CA ASN A 304 -19.77 -22.32 -6.32
C ASN A 304 -20.14 -21.10 -5.52
N GLN A 305 -19.34 -20.84 -4.49
CA GLN A 305 -19.37 -19.71 -3.57
C GLN A 305 -17.93 -19.29 -3.22
N VAL A 306 -17.71 -18.00 -2.93
CA VAL A 306 -16.49 -17.53 -2.26
C VAL A 306 -16.83 -17.39 -0.78
N THR A 307 -16.07 -18.03 0.10
CA THR A 307 -16.30 -17.99 1.55
C THR A 307 -15.02 -17.67 2.28
N VAL A 308 -15.01 -16.57 3.02
CA VAL A 308 -13.92 -16.21 3.94
C VAL A 308 -14.37 -16.50 5.37
N ILE A 309 -13.61 -17.31 6.10
CA ILE A 309 -13.94 -17.77 7.45
C ILE A 309 -13.06 -17.06 8.47
N GLY A 310 -13.66 -16.15 9.21
CA GLY A 310 -12.99 -15.24 10.14
C GLY A 310 -13.31 -13.80 9.75
N ASP A 311 -12.51 -12.86 10.24
CA ASP A 311 -12.60 -11.48 9.81
C ASP A 311 -11.89 -11.31 8.47
N ALA A 312 -12.65 -11.08 7.40
CA ALA A 312 -12.09 -10.90 6.07
C ALA A 312 -11.10 -9.72 6.00
N THR A 313 -11.29 -8.69 6.83
CA THR A 313 -10.39 -7.52 6.89
C THR A 313 -9.03 -7.87 7.49
N GLU A 314 -8.96 -8.89 8.35
CA GLU A 314 -7.69 -9.37 8.89
C GLU A 314 -7.01 -10.42 8.00
N ILE A 315 -7.81 -11.19 7.25
CA ILE A 315 -7.36 -12.34 6.46
C ILE A 315 -6.82 -11.92 5.09
N ILE A 316 -7.41 -10.91 4.45
CA ILE A 316 -7.04 -10.45 3.11
C ILE A 316 -6.41 -9.05 3.19
N ARG A 317 -5.13 -8.94 2.83
CA ARG A 317 -4.32 -7.72 3.05
C ARG A 317 -3.51 -7.32 1.82
N THR A 318 -3.18 -6.03 1.72
CA THR A 318 -2.22 -5.54 0.73
C THR A 318 -0.79 -5.74 1.24
N HIS A 319 0.22 -5.63 0.37
CA HIS A 319 1.57 -5.37 0.85
C HIS A 319 1.57 -4.08 1.69
N GLY A 320 2.32 -4.09 2.80
CA GLY A 320 2.28 -3.02 3.81
C GLY A 320 1.22 -3.17 4.91
N GLY A 321 0.39 -4.23 4.87
CA GLY A 321 -0.47 -4.61 6.00
C GLY A 321 -1.81 -3.88 6.09
N ASN A 322 -2.14 -3.04 5.10
CA ASN A 322 -3.48 -2.45 4.94
C ASN A 322 -4.48 -3.50 4.43
N HIS A 323 -5.77 -3.22 4.54
CA HIS A 323 -6.81 -4.12 4.04
C HIS A 323 -6.88 -4.05 2.50
N SER A 324 -6.87 -5.19 1.81
CA SER A 324 -7.18 -5.21 0.38
C SER A 324 -8.68 -5.24 0.17
N ALA A 325 -9.14 -4.54 -0.86
CA ALA A 325 -10.45 -4.73 -1.46
C ALA A 325 -10.31 -5.80 -2.55
N PRO A 326 -10.55 -7.11 -2.28
CA PRO A 326 -10.35 -8.14 -3.29
C PRO A 326 -11.37 -7.99 -4.42
N ILE A 327 -11.01 -8.51 -5.59
CA ILE A 327 -11.94 -8.65 -6.70
C ILE A 327 -12.57 -10.04 -6.63
N VAL A 328 -13.89 -10.09 -6.56
CA VAL A 328 -14.64 -11.34 -6.37
C VAL A 328 -15.46 -11.66 -7.62
N THR A 329 -15.15 -12.76 -8.28
CA THR A 329 -15.85 -13.22 -9.49
C THR A 329 -16.73 -14.44 -9.17
N ARG A 330 -18.00 -14.36 -9.54
CA ARG A 330 -19.00 -15.43 -9.42
C ARG A 330 -19.32 -15.93 -10.82
N PHE A 331 -18.83 -17.09 -11.21
CA PHE A 331 -19.04 -17.59 -12.58
C PHE A 331 -20.48 -18.02 -12.82
N SER A 332 -21.01 -17.78 -14.02
CA SER A 332 -22.36 -18.22 -14.40
C SER A 332 -22.41 -19.74 -14.67
N ALA A 333 -23.59 -20.33 -14.46
CA ALA A 333 -23.80 -21.76 -14.70
C ALA A 333 -23.85 -22.12 -16.19
N ASP A 334 -24.31 -21.21 -17.04
CA ASP A 334 -24.43 -21.40 -18.49
C ASP A 334 -23.13 -21.10 -19.26
N GLY A 335 -22.14 -20.48 -18.61
CA GLY A 335 -20.81 -20.23 -19.21
C GLY A 335 -20.78 -19.07 -20.19
N THR A 336 -21.88 -18.33 -20.29
CA THR A 336 -21.88 -16.92 -20.70
C THR A 336 -21.84 -16.16 -19.39
N ASN A 337 -20.67 -15.68 -18.97
CA ASN A 337 -20.67 -14.74 -17.85
C ASN A 337 -21.62 -13.61 -18.27
N ALA A 338 -22.72 -13.41 -17.55
CA ALA A 338 -23.42 -12.13 -17.63
C ALA A 338 -22.32 -11.14 -17.24
N ASN A 339 -21.94 -10.26 -18.14
CA ASN A 339 -20.78 -9.40 -17.91
C ASN A 339 -21.25 -8.22 -17.04
N GLU A 340 -21.76 -8.56 -15.85
CA GLU A 340 -22.27 -7.61 -14.86
C GLU A 340 -21.16 -7.29 -13.87
N LEU A 341 -20.79 -6.03 -13.80
CA LEU A 341 -19.78 -5.52 -12.88
C LEU A 341 -20.48 -4.86 -11.70
N VAL A 342 -20.12 -5.25 -10.49
CA VAL A 342 -20.60 -4.66 -9.24
C VAL A 342 -19.47 -3.86 -8.62
N PHE A 343 -19.62 -2.55 -8.54
CA PHE A 343 -18.71 -1.66 -7.85
C PHE A 343 -19.28 -1.35 -6.47
N LEU A 344 -18.59 -1.83 -5.44
CA LEU A 344 -19.04 -1.75 -4.05
C LEU A 344 -18.14 -0.79 -3.27
N ASP A 345 -18.68 0.33 -2.82
CA ASP A 345 -17.97 1.25 -1.96
C ASP A 345 -17.66 0.60 -0.60
N ALA A 346 -16.39 0.69 -0.17
CA ALA A 346 -15.95 0.15 1.10
C ALA A 346 -16.50 0.91 2.33
N THR A 347 -17.09 2.11 2.17
CA THR A 347 -17.78 2.80 3.28
C THR A 347 -19.11 2.15 3.66
N VAL A 348 -19.70 1.35 2.77
CA VAL A 348 -21.00 0.74 2.98
C VAL A 348 -20.99 -0.15 4.24
N PRO A 349 -21.98 -0.01 5.15
CA PRO A 349 -22.07 -0.87 6.32
C PRO A 349 -22.13 -2.35 5.92
N ASP A 350 -21.40 -3.23 6.61
CA ASP A 350 -21.34 -4.68 6.31
C ASP A 350 -20.97 -5.00 4.84
N TYR A 351 -20.05 -4.22 4.23
CA TYR A 351 -19.66 -4.40 2.83
C TYR A 351 -19.18 -5.83 2.51
N ASN A 352 -18.54 -6.53 3.45
CA ASN A 352 -18.06 -7.91 3.26
C ASN A 352 -19.21 -8.88 2.92
N ASN A 353 -20.37 -8.74 3.56
CA ASN A 353 -21.54 -9.57 3.28
C ASN A 353 -22.01 -9.37 1.83
N LEU A 354 -22.03 -8.12 1.36
CA LEU A 354 -22.36 -7.79 -0.02
C LEU A 354 -21.29 -8.31 -1.01
N LEU A 355 -20.01 -8.11 -0.71
CA LEU A 355 -18.88 -8.48 -1.56
C LEU A 355 -18.85 -9.98 -1.90
N TYR A 356 -19.15 -10.86 -0.94
CA TYR A 356 -19.20 -12.31 -1.15
C TYR A 356 -20.60 -12.84 -1.47
N GLY A 357 -21.62 -11.99 -1.40
CA GLY A 357 -23.04 -12.35 -1.48
C GLY A 357 -23.71 -12.09 -2.83
N THR A 358 -22.93 -11.91 -3.89
CA THR A 358 -23.41 -11.66 -5.25
C THR A 358 -23.83 -12.92 -6.00
N LYS A 359 -24.77 -12.77 -6.93
CA LYS A 359 -25.30 -13.84 -7.79
C LYS A 359 -24.23 -14.36 -8.75
N ALA A 360 -24.43 -15.58 -9.22
CA ALA A 360 -23.64 -16.14 -10.32
C ALA A 360 -23.77 -15.27 -11.58
N GLY A 361 -22.66 -15.06 -12.30
CA GLY A 361 -22.56 -14.15 -13.43
C GLY A 361 -22.24 -12.70 -13.02
N THR A 362 -21.50 -12.47 -11.93
CA THR A 362 -21.12 -11.11 -11.51
C THR A 362 -19.63 -11.05 -11.17
N THR A 363 -19.02 -9.90 -11.42
CA THR A 363 -17.68 -9.57 -10.89
C THR A 363 -17.79 -8.35 -10.00
N THR A 364 -17.49 -8.53 -8.72
CA THR A 364 -17.56 -7.49 -7.70
C THR A 364 -16.18 -6.92 -7.42
N VAL A 365 -16.06 -5.61 -7.57
CA VAL A 365 -14.86 -4.84 -7.27
C VAL A 365 -15.19 -3.90 -6.12
N ALA A 366 -14.50 -4.06 -5.00
CA ALA A 366 -14.62 -3.11 -3.90
C ALA A 366 -13.79 -1.84 -4.21
N ILE A 367 -14.33 -0.67 -3.87
CA ILE A 367 -13.71 0.63 -4.09
C ILE A 367 -13.25 1.18 -2.73
N PRO A 368 -11.94 1.31 -2.49
CA PRO A 368 -11.41 1.90 -1.27
C PRO A 368 -11.81 3.37 -1.13
N VAL A 369 -12.01 3.80 0.13
CA VAL A 369 -12.37 5.18 0.47
C VAL A 369 -11.32 6.20 -0.01
N SER A 370 -10.05 5.80 -0.08
CA SER A 370 -8.94 6.63 -0.51
C SER A 370 -8.87 6.83 -2.03
N GLU A 371 -9.60 6.04 -2.83
CA GLU A 371 -9.54 6.08 -4.28
C GLU A 371 -10.67 6.91 -4.88
N ASN A 372 -10.40 7.52 -6.05
CA ASN A 372 -11.46 8.12 -6.84
C ASN A 372 -12.26 7.01 -7.54
N GLY A 373 -13.47 6.74 -7.06
CA GLY A 373 -14.28 5.63 -7.56
C GLY A 373 -14.62 5.72 -9.05
N ILE A 374 -14.84 6.92 -9.60
CA ILE A 374 -15.10 7.09 -11.04
C ILE A 374 -13.86 6.71 -11.86
N GLN A 375 -12.67 7.12 -11.43
CA GLN A 375 -11.43 6.71 -12.08
C GLN A 375 -11.23 5.20 -11.96
N ARG A 376 -11.43 4.62 -10.78
CA ARG A 376 -11.28 3.18 -10.56
C ARG A 376 -12.21 2.36 -11.43
N ILE A 377 -13.49 2.74 -11.55
CA ILE A 377 -14.42 2.13 -12.50
C ILE A 377 -13.88 2.24 -13.92
N THR A 378 -13.41 3.43 -14.33
CA THR A 378 -12.88 3.65 -15.68
C THR A 378 -11.72 2.70 -15.99
N GLU A 379 -10.79 2.51 -15.06
CA GLU A 379 -9.66 1.59 -15.19
C GLU A 379 -10.13 0.14 -15.37
N ILE A 380 -11.05 -0.33 -14.52
CA ILE A 380 -11.63 -1.68 -14.62
C ILE A 380 -12.38 -1.87 -15.94
N LEU A 381 -13.17 -0.88 -16.38
CA LEU A 381 -13.89 -0.97 -17.64
C LEU A 381 -12.94 -1.03 -18.84
N ASN A 382 -11.79 -0.35 -18.80
CA ASN A 382 -10.79 -0.46 -19.87
C ASN A 382 -10.14 -1.85 -19.90
N GLN A 383 -9.99 -2.50 -18.75
CA GLN A 383 -9.49 -3.87 -18.66
C GLN A 383 -10.50 -4.89 -19.22
N VAL A 384 -11.79 -4.74 -18.87
CA VAL A 384 -12.86 -5.70 -19.26
C VAL A 384 -13.41 -5.44 -20.66
N GLY A 385 -13.74 -4.19 -20.99
CA GLY A 385 -14.44 -3.80 -22.22
C GLY A 385 -13.63 -4.03 -23.50
N ALA A 386 -12.33 -4.28 -23.39
CA ALA A 386 -11.49 -4.71 -24.51
C ALA A 386 -11.69 -6.19 -24.90
N VAL A 387 -12.23 -7.00 -23.99
CA VAL A 387 -12.26 -8.47 -24.08
C VAL A 387 -13.68 -9.01 -24.17
N ASP A 388 -14.62 -8.38 -23.47
CA ASP A 388 -16.01 -8.84 -23.31
C ASP A 388 -17.00 -7.66 -23.36
N VAL A 389 -18.23 -7.90 -23.82
CA VAL A 389 -19.31 -6.89 -23.85
C VAL A 389 -19.96 -6.83 -22.48
N ILE A 390 -19.89 -5.69 -21.80
CA ILE A 390 -20.45 -5.48 -20.46
C ILE A 390 -21.96 -5.25 -20.54
N ASP A 391 -22.74 -6.06 -19.82
CA ASP A 391 -24.21 -6.06 -19.86
C ASP A 391 -24.82 -5.15 -18.78
N ALA A 392 -24.16 -5.00 -17.64
CA ALA A 392 -24.62 -4.09 -16.60
C ALA A 392 -23.50 -3.59 -15.68
N ILE A 393 -23.70 -2.41 -15.13
CA ILE A 393 -22.90 -1.85 -14.05
C ILE A 393 -23.82 -1.64 -12.84
N HIS A 394 -23.49 -2.26 -11.72
CA HIS A 394 -24.13 -2.03 -10.43
C HIS A 394 -23.19 -1.17 -9.58
N ILE A 395 -23.65 -0.03 -9.10
CA ILE A 395 -22.91 0.83 -8.18
C ILE A 395 -23.61 0.76 -6.82
N VAL A 396 -22.90 0.30 -5.81
CA VAL A 396 -23.42 0.17 -4.44
C VAL A 396 -22.61 1.09 -3.54
N SER A 397 -23.26 2.12 -3.04
CA SER A 397 -22.60 3.21 -2.33
C SER A 397 -23.55 3.86 -1.33
N GLU A 398 -23.01 4.73 -0.48
CA GLU A 398 -23.84 5.58 0.37
C GLU A 398 -24.23 6.86 -0.38
N GLY A 399 -25.46 7.33 -0.15
CA GLY A 399 -25.96 8.54 -0.80
C GLY A 399 -27.04 9.28 -0.03
N ASN A 400 -27.52 10.35 -0.65
CA ASN A 400 -28.58 11.22 -0.15
C ASN A 400 -29.38 11.83 -1.32
N GLU A 401 -30.31 12.75 -1.03
CA GLU A 401 -31.17 13.37 -2.05
C GLU A 401 -30.36 14.06 -3.16
N GLY A 402 -30.31 13.42 -4.34
CA GLY A 402 -29.63 13.95 -5.52
C GLY A 402 -28.12 13.75 -5.58
N GLU A 403 -27.56 12.84 -4.78
CA GLU A 403 -26.11 12.60 -4.70
C GLU A 403 -25.77 11.18 -4.22
N PHE A 404 -24.55 10.75 -4.52
CA PHE A 404 -23.94 9.56 -3.95
C PHE A 404 -22.41 9.71 -3.89
N TRP A 405 -21.77 8.88 -3.06
CA TRP A 405 -20.31 8.81 -2.93
C TRP A 405 -19.76 7.57 -3.63
N LEU A 406 -18.52 7.62 -4.11
CA LEU A 406 -17.83 6.45 -4.62
C LEU A 406 -16.34 6.54 -4.33
N GLY A 407 -15.88 5.86 -3.28
CA GLY A 407 -14.58 6.12 -2.67
C GLY A 407 -14.54 7.58 -2.19
N ASN A 408 -13.57 8.36 -2.69
CA ASN A 408 -13.51 9.81 -2.45
C ASN A 408 -14.20 10.67 -3.52
N ALA A 409 -14.88 10.07 -4.51
CA ALA A 409 -15.60 10.81 -5.52
C ALA A 409 -17.00 11.21 -5.02
N TYR A 410 -17.24 12.52 -4.92
CA TYR A 410 -18.58 13.06 -4.66
C TYR A 410 -19.33 13.29 -5.98
N VAL A 411 -20.43 12.57 -6.20
CA VAL A 411 -21.21 12.61 -7.44
C VAL A 411 -22.58 13.22 -7.19
N SER A 412 -22.83 14.36 -7.83
CA SER A 412 -24.11 15.06 -7.83
C SER A 412 -24.35 15.71 -9.18
N GLU A 413 -25.55 16.27 -9.40
CA GLU A 413 -25.87 17.02 -10.62
C GLU A 413 -24.84 18.13 -10.92
N GLU A 414 -24.32 18.78 -9.87
CA GLU A 414 -23.39 19.90 -9.99
C GLU A 414 -21.96 19.44 -10.32
N THR A 415 -21.55 18.27 -9.81
CA THR A 415 -20.18 17.77 -9.99
C THR A 415 -20.03 16.88 -11.22
N LEU A 416 -21.11 16.29 -11.74
CA LEU A 416 -21.04 15.27 -12.80
C LEU A 416 -20.32 15.73 -14.07
N GLU A 417 -20.39 17.02 -14.40
CA GLU A 417 -19.73 17.59 -15.58
C GLU A 417 -18.21 17.36 -15.56
N GLN A 418 -17.59 17.32 -14.37
CA GLN A 418 -16.15 17.04 -14.24
C GLN A 418 -15.77 15.60 -14.64
N TYR A 419 -16.75 14.70 -14.62
CA TYR A 419 -16.59 13.29 -14.96
C TYR A 419 -17.10 12.94 -16.36
N ARG A 420 -17.51 13.94 -17.16
CA ARG A 420 -18.10 13.73 -18.50
C ARG A 420 -17.24 12.85 -19.39
N SER A 421 -15.92 13.09 -19.44
CA SER A 421 -15.01 12.32 -20.30
C SER A 421 -14.99 10.85 -19.91
N GLN A 422 -14.87 10.55 -18.61
CA GLN A 422 -14.88 9.19 -18.10
C GLN A 422 -16.23 8.51 -18.38
N LEU A 423 -17.35 9.18 -18.10
CA LEU A 423 -18.68 8.60 -18.33
C LEU A 423 -18.98 8.35 -19.82
N GLN A 424 -18.51 9.22 -20.72
CA GLN A 424 -18.56 8.97 -22.16
C GLN A 424 -17.69 7.80 -22.59
N GLN A 425 -16.51 7.65 -21.95
CA GLN A 425 -15.66 6.48 -22.15
C GLN A 425 -16.35 5.20 -21.67
N TRP A 426 -17.06 5.23 -20.53
CA TRP A 426 -17.85 4.07 -20.08
C TRP A 426 -18.86 3.66 -21.15
N GLY A 427 -19.59 4.63 -21.71
CA GLY A 427 -20.54 4.40 -22.80
C GLY A 427 -19.93 3.74 -24.04
N GLY A 428 -18.65 3.99 -24.32
CA GLY A 428 -17.91 3.35 -25.41
C GLY A 428 -17.41 1.93 -25.09
N LEU A 429 -17.38 1.55 -23.82
CA LEU A 429 -16.84 0.27 -23.31
C LEU A 429 -17.93 -0.72 -22.91
N ILE A 430 -19.15 -0.26 -22.67
CA ILE A 430 -20.31 -1.11 -22.31
C ILE A 430 -21.18 -1.45 -23.52
N GLY A 431 -22.01 -2.47 -23.38
CA GLY A 431 -22.98 -2.88 -24.40
C GLY A 431 -24.02 -1.79 -24.70
N ALA A 432 -24.53 -1.76 -25.93
CA ALA A 432 -25.51 -0.75 -26.36
C ALA A 432 -26.88 -0.85 -25.66
N GLU A 433 -27.15 -1.97 -25.00
CA GLU A 433 -28.35 -2.22 -24.17
C GLU A 433 -27.97 -2.38 -22.69
N ALA A 434 -26.76 -1.93 -22.29
CA ALA A 434 -26.30 -2.10 -20.92
C ALA A 434 -27.06 -1.19 -19.94
N ASP A 435 -27.31 -1.71 -18.74
CA ASP A 435 -27.96 -0.98 -17.66
C ASP A 435 -26.95 -0.48 -16.62
N ILE A 436 -27.20 0.68 -16.00
CA ILE A 436 -26.47 1.20 -14.83
C ILE A 436 -27.43 1.31 -13.64
N LEU A 437 -27.20 0.54 -12.59
CA LEU A 437 -28.05 0.46 -11.41
C LEU A 437 -27.32 1.06 -10.20
N ILE A 438 -27.86 2.16 -9.65
CA ILE A 438 -27.24 2.89 -8.53
C ILE A 438 -28.03 2.60 -7.25
N TYR A 439 -27.45 1.76 -6.40
CA TYR A 439 -27.92 1.45 -5.05
C TYR A 439 -27.29 2.43 -4.06
N ALA A 440 -27.98 3.53 -3.81
CA ALA A 440 -27.64 4.53 -2.80
C ALA A 440 -28.91 5.26 -2.36
N CYS A 441 -29.07 5.47 -1.05
CA CYS A 441 -30.30 6.05 -0.49
C CYS A 441 -30.63 7.38 -1.15
N LEU A 442 -31.89 7.55 -1.58
CA LEU A 442 -32.45 8.84 -2.02
C LEU A 442 -31.79 9.48 -3.26
N THR A 443 -30.84 8.81 -3.92
CA THR A 443 -30.06 9.38 -5.04
C THR A 443 -30.93 9.93 -6.18
N ALA A 444 -32.05 9.27 -6.48
CA ALA A 444 -33.00 9.67 -7.52
C ALA A 444 -34.19 10.50 -7.00
N ARG A 445 -34.13 10.96 -5.74
CA ARG A 445 -35.17 11.78 -5.12
C ARG A 445 -34.99 13.25 -5.48
N GLY A 446 -36.12 13.97 -5.59
CA GLY A 446 -36.13 15.41 -5.83
C GLY A 446 -35.80 15.78 -7.29
N GLU A 447 -35.84 17.06 -7.61
CA GLU A 447 -35.53 17.54 -8.97
C GLU A 447 -34.05 17.29 -9.33
N SER A 448 -33.15 17.45 -8.36
CA SER A 448 -31.70 17.20 -8.52
C SER A 448 -31.39 15.73 -8.80
N GLY A 449 -32.01 14.79 -8.08
CA GLY A 449 -31.79 13.36 -8.31
C GLY A 449 -32.29 12.87 -9.65
N LEU A 450 -33.43 13.39 -10.12
CA LEU A 450 -33.92 13.10 -11.48
C LEU A 450 -32.94 13.64 -12.54
N ALA A 451 -32.46 14.87 -12.37
CA ALA A 451 -31.52 15.49 -13.29
C ALA A 451 -30.15 14.77 -13.30
N LEU A 452 -29.68 14.29 -12.14
CA LEU A 452 -28.47 13.49 -12.02
C LEU A 452 -28.56 12.22 -12.88
N LEU A 453 -29.64 11.45 -12.76
CA LEU A 453 -29.84 10.23 -13.54
C LEU A 453 -29.98 10.51 -15.04
N ASP A 454 -30.72 11.56 -15.42
CA ASP A 454 -30.84 12.00 -16.81
C ASP A 454 -29.47 12.33 -17.43
N GLN A 455 -28.58 13.00 -16.67
CA GLN A 455 -27.25 13.35 -17.16
C GLN A 455 -26.31 12.14 -17.25
N ILE A 456 -26.35 11.21 -16.29
CA ILE A 456 -25.57 9.96 -16.36
C ILE A 456 -25.98 9.20 -17.63
N ALA A 457 -27.28 9.02 -17.86
CA ALA A 457 -27.81 8.36 -19.06
C ALA A 457 -27.40 9.09 -20.34
N ALA A 458 -27.38 10.43 -20.34
CA ALA A 458 -26.97 11.22 -21.49
C ALA A 458 -25.46 11.12 -21.80
N PHE A 459 -24.61 10.94 -20.79
CA PHE A 459 -23.16 10.82 -20.98
C PHE A 459 -22.74 9.40 -21.37
N THR A 460 -23.31 8.38 -20.74
CA THR A 460 -22.98 6.97 -21.01
C THR A 460 -23.76 6.42 -22.20
N GLY A 461 -24.95 6.94 -22.49
CA GLY A 461 -25.88 6.36 -23.46
C GLY A 461 -26.57 5.07 -22.98
N ALA A 462 -26.36 4.69 -21.72
CA ALA A 462 -26.98 3.53 -21.08
C ALA A 462 -28.33 3.88 -20.42
N ASP A 463 -29.12 2.85 -20.14
CA ASP A 463 -30.30 2.97 -19.30
C ASP A 463 -29.88 3.01 -17.82
N VAL A 464 -30.43 3.92 -17.01
CA VAL A 464 -29.96 4.18 -15.64
C VAL A 464 -31.10 4.09 -14.64
N ALA A 465 -30.87 3.48 -13.48
CA ALA A 465 -31.83 3.43 -12.38
C ALA A 465 -31.24 3.81 -11.03
N GLY A 466 -32.08 4.35 -10.14
CA GLY A 466 -31.69 4.77 -8.80
C GLY A 466 -32.87 4.83 -7.83
N SER A 467 -32.55 4.90 -6.54
CA SER A 467 -33.53 4.88 -5.45
C SER A 467 -34.09 6.26 -5.12
N THR A 468 -35.40 6.32 -4.86
CA THR A 468 -36.11 7.53 -4.40
C THR A 468 -36.37 7.51 -2.89
N ASN A 469 -36.06 6.41 -2.21
CA ASN A 469 -36.29 6.20 -0.78
C ASN A 469 -35.03 5.61 -0.08
N LEU A 470 -35.18 5.03 1.11
CA LEU A 470 -34.06 4.41 1.82
C LEU A 470 -33.71 3.06 1.18
N THR A 471 -32.45 2.88 0.77
CA THR A 471 -31.94 1.62 0.25
C THR A 471 -31.22 0.81 1.34
N GLY A 472 -31.51 -0.49 1.45
CA GLY A 472 -30.88 -1.39 2.41
C GLY A 472 -31.87 -2.18 3.26
N SER A 473 -31.65 -2.24 4.57
CA SER A 473 -32.35 -3.12 5.50
C SER A 473 -33.84 -2.80 5.66
N SER A 474 -34.68 -3.81 5.44
CA SER A 474 -36.11 -3.76 5.73
C SER A 474 -36.45 -3.56 7.20
N SER A 475 -35.55 -3.91 8.14
CA SER A 475 -35.72 -3.66 9.58
C SER A 475 -35.69 -2.15 9.90
N ARG A 476 -35.03 -1.37 9.04
CA ARG A 476 -34.85 0.09 9.11
C ARG A 476 -35.74 0.85 8.12
N ASN A 477 -36.76 0.20 7.55
CA ASN A 477 -37.66 0.71 6.50
C ASN A 477 -36.98 1.01 5.15
N GLY A 478 -35.83 0.40 4.87
CA GLY A 478 -35.24 0.41 3.53
C GLY A 478 -35.69 -0.78 2.67
N ASP A 479 -35.44 -0.72 1.38
CA ASP A 479 -35.51 -1.87 0.47
C ASP A 479 -34.41 -1.82 -0.60
N TRP A 480 -34.38 -2.78 -1.52
CA TRP A 480 -33.36 -2.85 -2.59
C TRP A 480 -33.96 -2.59 -3.98
N ILE A 481 -35.12 -1.93 -4.01
CA ILE A 481 -35.84 -1.58 -5.24
C ILE A 481 -35.33 -0.21 -5.71
N LEU A 482 -35.09 -0.08 -7.01
CA LEU A 482 -34.79 1.20 -7.64
C LEU A 482 -36.07 1.71 -8.30
N GLU A 483 -36.71 2.74 -7.73
CA GLU A 483 -38.05 3.16 -8.18
C GLU A 483 -38.04 4.09 -9.39
N HIS A 484 -36.89 4.71 -9.68
CA HIS A 484 -36.75 5.60 -10.82
C HIS A 484 -35.78 5.04 -11.84
N SER A 485 -36.15 5.12 -13.12
CA SER A 485 -35.28 4.77 -14.23
C SER A 485 -35.42 5.76 -15.38
N VAL A 486 -34.30 6.01 -16.06
CA VAL A 486 -34.18 6.69 -17.33
C VAL A 486 -33.83 5.60 -18.36
N GLY A 487 -34.78 5.28 -19.25
CA GLY A 487 -34.65 4.12 -20.13
C GLY A 487 -35.41 2.88 -19.63
N ASN A 488 -35.12 1.71 -20.22
CA ASN A 488 -35.79 0.45 -19.93
C ASN A 488 -34.83 -0.57 -19.29
N ILE A 489 -34.85 -0.63 -17.96
CA ILE A 489 -34.03 -1.57 -17.18
C ILE A 489 -34.47 -3.01 -17.42
N THR A 490 -33.52 -3.85 -17.82
CA THR A 490 -33.72 -5.29 -18.01
C THR A 490 -32.96 -6.15 -17.01
N THR A 491 -31.95 -5.57 -16.38
CA THR A 491 -31.07 -6.20 -15.39
C THR A 491 -31.77 -6.37 -14.04
N GLU A 492 -31.56 -7.52 -13.40
CA GLU A 492 -32.05 -7.80 -12.05
C GLU A 492 -31.04 -7.36 -10.97
N ASN A 493 -31.44 -7.36 -9.71
CA ASN A 493 -30.51 -7.10 -8.61
C ASN A 493 -29.35 -8.11 -8.58
N ALA A 494 -28.11 -7.62 -8.40
CA ALA A 494 -26.88 -8.42 -8.41
C ALA A 494 -26.66 -9.33 -7.19
N PHE A 495 -27.44 -9.19 -6.11
CA PHE A 495 -27.22 -9.90 -4.85
C PHE A 495 -28.21 -11.06 -4.63
N GLU A 496 -27.74 -12.09 -3.94
CA GLU A 496 -28.58 -13.21 -3.51
C GLU A 496 -29.61 -12.76 -2.46
N GLN A 497 -30.82 -13.33 -2.50
CA GLN A 497 -31.88 -12.95 -1.57
C GLN A 497 -31.49 -13.17 -0.10
N THR A 498 -30.67 -14.18 0.17
CA THR A 498 -30.14 -14.47 1.51
C THR A 498 -29.22 -13.36 2.01
N THR A 499 -28.41 -12.78 1.13
CA THR A 499 -27.53 -11.63 1.39
C THR A 499 -28.38 -10.42 1.76
N LEU A 500 -29.36 -10.08 0.91
CA LEU A 500 -30.24 -8.93 1.12
C LEU A 500 -31.08 -9.04 2.41
N THR A 501 -31.47 -10.26 2.79
CA THR A 501 -32.25 -10.50 4.02
C THR A 501 -31.38 -10.45 5.28
N GLY A 502 -30.09 -10.76 5.16
CA GLY A 502 -29.11 -10.72 6.25
C GLY A 502 -28.51 -9.33 6.50
N TYR A 503 -28.63 -8.42 5.53
CA TYR A 503 -28.10 -7.05 5.61
C TYR A 503 -28.89 -6.18 6.58
N ASP A 504 -28.22 -5.59 7.58
CA ASP A 504 -28.85 -4.75 8.62
C ASP A 504 -28.49 -3.25 8.53
N GLY A 505 -27.79 -2.83 7.47
CA GLY A 505 -27.41 -1.43 7.22
C GLY A 505 -28.42 -0.63 6.40
N LEU A 506 -28.18 0.67 6.26
CA LEU A 506 -28.78 1.52 5.23
C LEU A 506 -27.64 2.14 4.41
N LEU A 507 -27.88 2.34 3.11
CA LEU A 507 -26.91 2.96 2.19
C LEU A 507 -26.99 4.49 2.24
N GLN A 508 -26.96 5.07 3.44
CA GLN A 508 -27.22 6.49 3.68
C GLN A 508 -26.01 7.16 4.33
N VAL A 509 -25.64 8.34 3.82
CA VAL A 509 -24.64 9.21 4.44
C VAL A 509 -25.15 10.64 4.53
N PHE A 510 -24.67 11.40 5.51
CA PHE A 510 -24.88 12.85 5.54
C PHE A 510 -23.75 13.56 4.79
N THR A 511 -24.10 14.37 3.80
CA THR A 511 -23.12 15.20 3.11
C THR A 511 -23.29 16.66 3.53
N ALA A 512 -22.17 17.31 3.81
CA ALA A 512 -22.11 18.75 4.01
C ALA A 512 -21.40 19.42 2.83
N THR A 513 -22.12 20.32 2.16
CA THR A 513 -21.61 21.14 1.05
C THR A 513 -21.39 22.59 1.47
N ASP A 514 -21.95 22.99 2.62
CA ASP A 514 -21.84 24.33 3.19
C ASP A 514 -22.07 24.32 4.73
N ALA A 515 -21.96 25.48 5.36
CA ALA A 515 -22.16 25.60 6.81
C ALA A 515 -23.59 25.20 7.25
N THR A 516 -24.59 25.46 6.41
CA THR A 516 -26.00 25.19 6.73
C THR A 516 -26.27 23.69 6.79
N SER A 517 -25.82 22.95 5.78
CA SER A 517 -25.92 21.50 5.69
C SER A 517 -25.11 20.81 6.78
N LEU A 518 -23.90 21.28 7.08
CA LEU A 518 -23.10 20.76 8.21
C LEU A 518 -23.82 20.94 9.56
N ILE A 519 -24.37 22.13 9.82
CA ILE A 519 -25.15 22.41 11.03
C ILE A 519 -26.37 21.48 11.12
N ALA A 520 -27.08 21.28 10.01
CA ALA A 520 -28.26 20.40 9.98
C ALA A 520 -27.87 18.92 10.22
N ALA A 521 -26.77 18.46 9.63
CA ALA A 521 -26.27 17.10 9.79
C ALA A 521 -25.83 16.83 11.25
N ILE A 522 -25.06 17.73 11.87
CA ILE A 522 -24.66 17.60 13.28
C ILE A 522 -25.88 17.57 14.21
N ASN A 523 -26.88 18.43 13.97
CA ASN A 523 -28.11 18.43 14.78
C ASN A 523 -28.92 17.13 14.63
N THR A 524 -28.91 16.53 13.44
CA THR A 524 -29.56 15.24 13.19
C THR A 524 -28.81 14.14 13.93
N ALA A 525 -27.48 14.07 13.78
CA ALA A 525 -26.65 13.08 14.46
C ALA A 525 -26.75 13.16 15.99
N ASN A 526 -26.79 14.37 16.54
CA ASN A 526 -27.01 14.58 17.97
C ASN A 526 -28.34 14.00 18.50
N GLY A 527 -29.32 13.76 17.62
CA GLY A 527 -30.61 13.17 17.95
C GLY A 527 -30.70 11.67 17.73
N ASN A 528 -29.72 11.08 17.04
CA ASN A 528 -29.68 9.65 16.72
C ASN A 528 -29.10 8.83 17.87
N ALA A 529 -29.47 7.55 17.88
CA ALA A 529 -29.02 6.59 18.88
C ALA A 529 -27.95 5.63 18.35
N ASP A 530 -27.66 5.67 17.05
CA ASP A 530 -26.61 4.91 16.37
C ASP A 530 -25.45 5.87 16.02
N THR A 531 -24.32 5.32 15.57
CA THR A 531 -23.21 6.12 15.02
C THR A 531 -23.61 6.81 13.71
N ASP A 532 -23.14 8.03 13.50
CA ASP A 532 -23.39 8.79 12.28
C ASP A 532 -22.09 9.27 11.64
N THR A 533 -22.07 9.26 10.30
CA THR A 533 -20.96 9.78 9.50
C THR A 533 -21.41 10.98 8.67
N ILE A 534 -20.63 12.06 8.72
CA ILE A 534 -20.79 13.24 7.88
C ILE A 534 -19.56 13.37 6.98
N ASN A 535 -19.76 13.36 5.66
CA ASN A 535 -18.72 13.64 4.68
C ASN A 535 -18.79 15.10 4.23
N LEU A 536 -17.63 15.77 4.15
CA LEU A 536 -17.54 17.10 3.53
C LEU A 536 -17.33 16.93 2.03
N ALA A 537 -18.17 17.59 1.23
CA ALA A 537 -18.03 17.64 -0.22
C ALA A 537 -17.34 18.92 -0.72
N ASN A 538 -17.14 19.90 0.17
CA ASN A 538 -16.53 21.19 -0.11
C ASN A 538 -15.85 21.74 1.15
N ASP A 539 -15.01 22.78 0.96
CA ASP A 539 -14.60 23.63 2.06
C ASP A 539 -15.79 24.37 2.68
N ILE A 540 -15.85 24.38 4.01
CA ILE A 540 -16.94 24.93 4.81
C ILE A 540 -16.49 26.19 5.55
N THR A 541 -16.95 27.35 5.09
CA THR A 541 -16.69 28.63 5.76
C THR A 541 -17.81 29.00 6.75
N LEU A 542 -17.47 29.10 8.02
CA LEU A 542 -18.36 29.51 9.11
C LEU A 542 -18.36 31.03 9.29
N THR A 543 -19.53 31.66 9.21
CA THR A 543 -19.67 33.14 9.21
C THR A 543 -20.33 33.70 10.47
N ALA A 544 -20.88 32.86 11.34
CA ALA A 544 -21.64 33.27 12.51
C ALA A 544 -21.49 32.31 13.68
N ILE A 545 -21.83 32.80 14.87
CA ILE A 545 -21.97 31.98 16.08
C ILE A 545 -23.26 31.18 15.96
N ASP A 546 -23.16 29.87 15.99
CA ASP A 546 -24.31 28.96 16.06
C ASP A 546 -24.71 28.70 17.52
N ASN A 547 -23.72 28.34 18.35
CA ASN A 547 -23.96 27.84 19.70
C ASN A 547 -23.13 28.60 20.76
N PRO A 548 -23.74 29.19 21.81
CA PRO A 548 -23.02 29.90 22.87
C PRO A 548 -22.62 29.02 24.07
N ALA A 549 -22.82 27.70 24.01
CA ALA A 549 -22.47 26.80 25.12
C ALA A 549 -20.97 26.86 25.44
N ASN A 550 -20.65 27.15 26.70
CA ASN A 550 -19.28 27.28 27.20
C ASN A 550 -18.41 28.29 26.41
N GLY A 551 -19.01 29.26 25.73
CA GLY A 551 -18.32 30.17 24.81
C GLY A 551 -19.00 30.18 23.44
N ALA A 552 -18.62 31.13 22.58
CA ALA A 552 -19.12 31.19 21.21
C ALA A 552 -18.51 30.07 20.36
N ASN A 553 -19.37 29.31 19.66
CA ASN A 553 -19.00 28.24 18.74
C ASN A 553 -19.67 28.44 17.38
N GLY A 554 -18.96 28.11 16.30
CA GLY A 554 -19.46 28.21 14.92
C GLY A 554 -20.34 27.03 14.50
N LEU A 555 -20.26 25.90 15.21
CA LEU A 555 -21.07 24.71 14.98
C LEU A 555 -21.89 24.33 16.23
N PRO A 556 -22.92 23.47 16.08
CA PRO A 556 -23.68 22.95 17.21
C PRO A 556 -22.75 22.22 18.18
N SER A 557 -23.13 22.19 19.46
CA SER A 557 -22.41 21.35 20.41
C SER A 557 -22.59 19.89 20.02
N VAL A 558 -21.51 19.12 19.94
CA VAL A 558 -21.60 17.68 19.78
C VAL A 558 -22.08 17.06 21.10
N THR A 559 -23.20 16.37 21.04
CA THR A 559 -23.88 15.69 22.15
C THR A 559 -24.34 14.28 21.78
N ALA A 560 -23.93 13.77 20.61
CA ALA A 560 -24.27 12.45 20.13
C ALA A 560 -23.99 11.37 21.20
N ALA A 561 -24.95 10.46 21.38
CA ALA A 561 -24.88 9.42 22.41
C ALA A 561 -23.89 8.32 22.02
N ASP A 562 -23.84 8.00 20.74
CA ASP A 562 -22.78 7.23 20.07
C ASP A 562 -21.90 8.18 19.24
N ARG A 563 -20.86 7.64 18.61
CA ARG A 563 -19.87 8.45 17.89
C ARG A 563 -20.45 9.15 16.68
N LEU A 564 -20.18 10.46 16.59
CA LEU A 564 -20.29 11.24 15.37
C LEU A 564 -18.93 11.29 14.69
N THR A 565 -18.86 10.89 13.42
CA THR A 565 -17.67 11.01 12.58
C THR A 565 -17.86 12.14 11.58
N ILE A 566 -16.87 13.03 11.47
CA ILE A 566 -16.75 14.02 10.40
C ILE A 566 -15.55 13.65 9.56
N ASN A 567 -15.79 13.20 8.33
CA ASN A 567 -14.77 12.94 7.33
C ASN A 567 -14.64 14.17 6.43
N GLY A 568 -13.48 14.80 6.48
CA GLY A 568 -13.18 15.98 5.69
C GLY A 568 -12.95 15.68 4.22
N MET A 569 -12.52 14.46 3.87
CA MET A 569 -12.14 14.09 2.50
C MET A 569 -11.11 15.08 1.90
N GLY A 570 -10.23 15.63 2.75
CA GLY A 570 -9.26 16.67 2.41
C GLY A 570 -9.76 18.11 2.52
N HIS A 571 -11.05 18.34 2.80
CA HIS A 571 -11.64 19.67 2.90
C HIS A 571 -11.39 20.38 4.24
N THR A 572 -11.58 21.70 4.20
CA THR A 572 -11.36 22.61 5.32
C THR A 572 -12.68 23.03 5.96
N ILE A 573 -12.74 23.05 7.29
CA ILE A 573 -13.72 23.84 8.05
C ILE A 573 -12.99 25.05 8.62
N GLU A 574 -13.36 26.24 8.15
CA GLU A 574 -12.70 27.49 8.54
C GLU A 574 -13.67 28.54 9.07
N ARG A 575 -13.15 29.45 9.89
CA ARG A 575 -13.86 30.68 10.26
C ARG A 575 -13.60 31.77 9.23
N ASP A 576 -14.65 32.41 8.71
CA ASP A 576 -14.50 33.62 7.89
C ASP A 576 -13.75 34.72 8.67
N ALA A 577 -12.75 35.34 8.05
CA ALA A 577 -11.92 36.34 8.72
C ALA A 577 -12.74 37.55 9.25
N GLY A 578 -13.81 37.94 8.55
CA GLY A 578 -14.71 39.04 8.89
C GLY A 578 -15.81 38.70 9.90
N ALA A 579 -16.00 37.41 10.21
CA ALA A 579 -16.96 36.96 11.22
C ALA A 579 -16.55 37.40 12.64
N PRO A 580 -17.46 37.38 13.63
CA PRO A 580 -17.08 37.51 15.04
C PRO A 580 -16.14 36.37 15.46
N GLY A 581 -15.39 36.58 16.55
CA GLY A 581 -14.55 35.53 17.14
C GLY A 581 -15.41 34.42 17.74
N PHE A 582 -15.21 33.19 17.28
CA PHE A 582 -15.77 31.98 17.85
C PHE A 582 -14.87 30.78 17.58
N ARG A 583 -15.02 29.77 18.44
CA ARG A 583 -14.39 28.46 18.25
C ARG A 583 -15.12 27.69 17.17
N LEU A 584 -14.45 26.78 16.50
CA LEU A 584 -15.12 25.99 15.46
C LEU A 584 -16.06 24.96 16.12
N ILE A 585 -15.53 24.13 17.01
CA ILE A 585 -16.21 22.94 17.54
C ILE A 585 -16.20 22.92 19.07
N HIS A 586 -17.34 22.52 19.66
CA HIS A 586 -17.47 22.22 21.07
C HIS A 586 -18.05 20.83 21.29
N ILE A 587 -17.37 20.00 22.08
CA ILE A 587 -17.81 18.66 22.45
C ILE A 587 -18.31 18.72 23.90
N ALA A 588 -19.57 18.36 24.10
CA ALA A 588 -20.17 18.34 25.42
C ALA A 588 -19.65 17.17 26.27
N LEU A 589 -19.94 17.21 27.58
CA LEU A 589 -19.73 16.05 28.45
C LEU A 589 -20.52 14.85 27.91
N GLY A 590 -19.82 13.74 27.66
CA GLY A 590 -20.41 12.51 27.13
C GLY A 590 -20.66 12.49 25.62
N GLY A 591 -20.33 13.57 24.89
CA GLY A 591 -20.29 13.50 23.42
C GLY A 591 -19.02 12.79 22.95
N ASP A 592 -19.12 12.11 21.81
CA ASP A 592 -17.99 11.45 21.12
C ASP A 592 -17.90 11.98 19.69
N LEU A 593 -16.76 12.57 19.33
CA LEU A 593 -16.48 13.13 18.01
C LEU A 593 -15.19 12.52 17.46
N GLU A 594 -15.28 12.03 16.23
CA GLU A 594 -14.13 11.66 15.41
C GLU A 594 -14.02 12.60 14.21
N ILE A 595 -12.80 13.07 13.93
CA ILE A 595 -12.48 13.95 12.81
C ILE A 595 -11.38 13.28 11.99
N ASN A 596 -11.66 13.04 10.73
CA ASN A 596 -10.75 12.39 9.79
C ASN A 596 -10.47 13.32 8.61
N GLU A 597 -9.24 13.38 8.12
CA GLU A 597 -8.87 14.06 6.86
C GLU A 597 -9.42 15.48 6.71
N THR A 598 -9.48 16.22 7.82
CA THR A 598 -10.09 17.56 7.86
C THR A 598 -9.04 18.59 8.23
N THR A 599 -9.09 19.75 7.56
CA THR A 599 -8.36 20.94 8.02
C THR A 599 -9.27 21.82 8.86
N LEU A 600 -8.90 22.13 10.10
CA LEU A 600 -9.61 23.08 10.96
C LEU A 600 -8.80 24.37 11.13
N SER A 601 -9.35 25.51 10.72
CA SER A 601 -8.57 26.76 10.73
C SER A 601 -9.34 28.04 11.08
N GLY A 602 -8.58 29.04 11.53
CA GLY A 602 -9.06 30.41 11.77
C GLY A 602 -9.99 30.59 12.97
N GLY A 603 -10.22 29.55 13.78
CA GLY A 603 -11.04 29.61 14.98
C GLY A 603 -10.46 30.55 16.04
N ILE A 604 -11.31 31.30 16.74
CA ILE A 604 -10.89 32.32 17.73
C ILE A 604 -11.73 32.21 19.03
N ALA A 605 -11.09 31.85 20.14
CA ALA A 605 -11.67 31.83 21.48
C ALA A 605 -11.31 33.10 22.29
N ASN A 606 -12.11 34.15 22.19
CA ASN A 606 -11.84 35.44 22.86
C ASN A 606 -13.04 36.05 23.64
N ALA A 607 -14.14 35.32 23.79
CA ALA A 607 -15.43 35.88 24.22
C ALA A 607 -15.80 35.64 25.71
N GLY A 608 -14.94 35.01 26.51
CA GLY A 608 -15.27 34.53 27.87
C GLY A 608 -15.09 35.51 29.04
N GLY A 609 -14.48 36.68 28.85
CA GLY A 609 -13.96 37.50 29.97
C GLY A 609 -12.83 36.78 30.72
N PHE A 610 -12.07 37.45 31.60
CA PHE A 610 -10.75 36.96 32.11
C PHE A 610 -10.67 35.52 32.66
N PHE A 611 -11.78 34.89 33.08
CA PHE A 611 -11.82 33.51 33.59
C PHE A 611 -12.95 32.65 32.98
N GLY A 612 -13.57 33.06 31.88
CA GLY A 612 -14.68 32.32 31.29
C GLY A 612 -14.23 31.13 30.44
N PRO A 613 -15.01 30.03 30.39
CA PRO A 613 -14.71 28.86 29.56
C PRO A 613 -14.66 29.15 28.05
N GLY A 614 -15.13 30.33 27.61
CA GLY A 614 -15.14 30.76 26.21
C GLY A 614 -13.82 31.34 25.69
N ASN A 615 -12.73 31.20 26.45
CA ASN A 615 -11.39 31.67 26.03
C ASN A 615 -10.46 30.52 25.61
N ASN A 616 -10.90 29.26 25.67
CA ASN A 616 -10.05 28.09 25.46
C ASN A 616 -10.51 27.28 24.24
N GLY A 617 -9.57 26.63 23.55
CA GLY A 617 -9.84 25.76 22.41
C GLY A 617 -10.18 26.55 21.16
N GLY A 618 -9.23 27.25 20.55
CA GLY A 618 -9.49 28.12 19.39
C GLY A 618 -10.17 27.37 18.24
N ALA A 619 -9.73 26.15 17.92
CA ALA A 619 -10.47 25.23 17.05
C ALA A 619 -11.50 24.42 17.86
N ILE A 620 -11.01 23.60 18.80
CA ILE A 620 -11.83 22.60 19.49
C ILE A 620 -11.77 22.80 21.00
N PHE A 621 -12.94 22.87 21.63
CA PHE A 621 -13.07 22.65 23.08
C PHE A 621 -13.68 21.27 23.37
N ASN A 622 -12.86 20.35 23.86
CA ASN A 622 -13.26 18.99 24.22
C ASN A 622 -13.58 18.84 25.71
N ARG A 623 -14.76 18.28 26.01
CA ARG A 623 -15.18 17.84 27.35
C ARG A 623 -15.64 16.38 27.39
N GLY A 624 -15.68 15.70 26.24
CA GLY A 624 -16.07 14.31 26.07
C GLY A 624 -14.94 13.53 25.40
N HIS A 625 -15.27 12.78 24.36
CA HIS A 625 -14.30 12.03 23.56
C HIS A 625 -14.03 12.76 22.24
N LEU A 626 -12.76 12.85 21.90
CA LEU A 626 -12.27 13.40 20.65
C LEU A 626 -11.24 12.44 20.04
N THR A 627 -11.45 12.06 18.80
CA THR A 627 -10.45 11.39 17.97
C THR A 627 -10.13 12.30 16.78
N VAL A 628 -8.85 12.52 16.49
CA VAL A 628 -8.38 13.31 15.34
C VAL A 628 -7.39 12.47 14.57
N ASN A 629 -7.74 12.08 13.34
CA ASN A 629 -6.90 11.25 12.48
C ASN A 629 -6.60 11.96 11.16
N ASN A 630 -5.37 11.83 10.65
CA ASN A 630 -4.97 12.31 9.33
C ASN A 630 -5.38 13.78 9.05
N SER A 631 -5.43 14.61 10.09
CA SER A 631 -6.07 15.94 10.04
C SER A 631 -5.08 17.04 10.34
N THR A 632 -5.42 18.27 9.91
CA THR A 632 -4.60 19.45 10.17
C THR A 632 -5.39 20.46 11.02
N ILE A 633 -4.85 20.88 12.16
CA ILE A 633 -5.44 21.95 12.98
C ILE A 633 -4.47 23.12 12.98
N THR A 634 -4.82 24.20 12.28
CA THR A 634 -3.87 25.26 11.98
C THR A 634 -4.41 26.69 12.10
N GLY A 635 -3.57 27.61 12.55
CA GLY A 635 -3.88 29.04 12.56
C GLY A 635 -5.04 29.42 13.49
N ASN A 636 -5.27 28.67 14.57
CA ASN A 636 -6.32 28.94 15.53
C ASN A 636 -5.80 29.70 16.76
N GLU A 637 -6.64 30.55 17.35
CA GLU A 637 -6.26 31.45 18.45
C GLU A 637 -7.16 31.28 19.69
N ALA A 638 -6.55 31.22 20.87
CA ALA A 638 -7.22 31.25 22.15
C ALA A 638 -6.57 32.28 23.08
N ILE A 639 -7.35 33.13 23.76
CA ILE A 639 -6.78 34.01 24.81
C ILE A 639 -6.37 33.21 26.05
N GLY A 640 -7.02 32.07 26.29
CA GLY A 640 -6.73 31.15 27.36
C GLY A 640 -5.78 30.04 26.92
N ASP A 641 -6.21 28.79 27.08
CA ASP A 641 -5.42 27.59 26.82
C ASP A 641 -5.88 26.85 25.55
N GLY A 642 -4.97 26.16 24.88
CA GLY A 642 -5.27 25.34 23.70
C GLY A 642 -5.67 26.18 22.51
N GLY A 643 -4.70 26.80 21.82
CA GLY A 643 -4.98 27.56 20.59
C GLY A 643 -5.64 26.69 19.52
N GLY A 644 -5.11 25.47 19.32
CA GLY A 644 -5.77 24.44 18.54
C GLY A 644 -6.85 23.71 19.35
N ILE A 645 -6.42 22.79 20.23
CA ILE A 645 -7.30 21.94 21.03
C ILE A 645 -7.14 22.22 22.52
N TYR A 646 -8.26 22.37 23.21
CA TYR A 646 -8.31 22.34 24.67
C TYR A 646 -9.17 21.16 25.14
N SER A 647 -8.57 20.21 25.87
CA SER A 647 -9.26 19.10 26.53
C SER A 647 -9.40 19.37 28.02
N PHE A 648 -10.64 19.36 28.53
CA PHE A 648 -10.93 19.68 29.92
C PHE A 648 -11.74 18.60 30.64
N GLY A 649 -11.08 17.92 31.58
CA GLY A 649 -11.70 16.93 32.44
C GLY A 649 -12.19 17.49 33.77
N ASN A 650 -13.41 17.13 34.19
CA ASN A 650 -13.89 17.35 35.57
C ASN A 650 -14.62 16.15 36.19
N VAL A 651 -14.68 15.02 35.49
CA VAL A 651 -15.20 13.72 35.93
C VAL A 651 -14.24 12.60 35.50
N THR A 652 -14.30 11.44 36.17
CA THR A 652 -13.62 10.21 35.72
C THR A 652 -14.19 9.82 34.37
N ASP A 653 -13.33 9.42 33.42
CA ASP A 653 -13.67 9.25 32.00
C ASP A 653 -14.24 10.56 31.40
N GLY A 654 -13.58 11.67 31.73
CA GLY A 654 -13.93 13.02 31.27
C GLY A 654 -13.41 13.30 29.86
N ALA A 655 -12.62 14.37 29.69
CA ALA A 655 -12.11 14.71 28.37
C ALA A 655 -11.02 13.73 27.93
N VAL A 656 -11.29 12.91 26.93
CA VAL A 656 -10.33 12.03 26.27
C VAL A 656 -10.07 12.56 24.87
N ALA A 657 -8.80 12.72 24.50
CA ALA A 657 -8.39 13.09 23.16
C ALA A 657 -7.35 12.12 22.62
N THR A 658 -7.55 11.58 21.42
CA THR A 658 -6.56 10.81 20.68
C THR A 658 -6.26 11.55 19.38
N ILE A 659 -4.99 11.79 19.11
CA ILE A 659 -4.51 12.53 17.95
C ILE A 659 -3.49 11.64 17.24
N THR A 660 -3.82 11.20 16.04
CA THR A 660 -3.03 10.22 15.29
C THR A 660 -2.76 10.72 13.89
N ASN A 661 -1.54 10.54 13.39
CA ASN A 661 -1.15 10.88 12.01
C ASN A 661 -1.49 12.34 11.61
N SER A 662 -1.50 13.26 12.57
CA SER A 662 -2.09 14.59 12.37
C SER A 662 -1.06 15.71 12.55
N THR A 663 -1.34 16.86 11.94
CA THR A 663 -0.50 18.06 12.04
C THR A 663 -1.21 19.15 12.84
N ILE A 664 -0.62 19.57 13.96
CA ILE A 664 -1.09 20.70 14.77
C ILE A 664 -0.11 21.84 14.61
N SER A 665 -0.46 22.86 13.83
CA SER A 665 0.49 23.88 13.40
C SER A 665 0.05 25.33 13.57
N ASN A 666 0.99 26.23 13.85
CA ASN A 666 0.74 27.68 13.83
C ASN A 666 -0.44 28.16 14.70
N ASN A 667 -0.79 27.42 15.76
CA ASN A 667 -1.84 27.82 16.68
C ASN A 667 -1.28 28.67 17.83
N THR A 668 -2.08 29.58 18.35
CA THR A 668 -1.66 30.55 19.36
C THR A 668 -2.56 30.52 20.60
N ALA A 669 -1.95 30.46 21.78
CA ALA A 669 -2.64 30.57 23.07
C ALA A 669 -2.06 31.68 23.95
N GLY A 670 -2.89 32.42 24.68
CA GLY A 670 -2.42 33.42 25.64
C GLY A 670 -1.78 32.83 26.91
N ASN A 671 -2.18 31.62 27.30
CA ASN A 671 -1.69 30.93 28.50
C ASN A 671 -0.90 29.66 28.14
N GLY A 672 -1.53 28.48 28.18
CA GLY A 672 -0.90 27.18 28.03
C GLY A 672 -1.30 26.46 26.74
N GLY A 673 -0.35 25.86 26.03
CA GLY A 673 -0.65 24.95 24.93
C GLY A 673 -1.08 25.71 23.69
N GLY A 674 -0.11 26.28 22.96
CA GLY A 674 -0.41 26.99 21.71
C GLY A 674 -1.11 26.06 20.73
N GLY A 675 -0.59 24.85 20.57
CA GLY A 675 -1.26 23.77 19.85
C GLY A 675 -2.31 23.08 20.73
N LEU A 676 -1.84 22.38 21.76
CA LEU A 676 -2.64 21.44 22.53
C LEU A 676 -2.57 21.74 24.03
N SER A 677 -3.71 21.71 24.72
CA SER A 677 -3.74 21.80 26.17
C SER A 677 -4.67 20.76 26.77
N ASN A 678 -4.14 19.97 27.71
CA ASN A 678 -4.87 18.99 28.49
C ASN A 678 -4.95 19.48 29.94
N SER A 679 -6.16 19.65 30.48
CA SER A 679 -6.35 20.34 31.75
C SER A 679 -7.44 19.73 32.62
N THR A 680 -7.28 19.89 33.93
CA THR A 680 -8.36 19.64 34.91
C THR A 680 -8.50 20.80 35.87
N PHE A 681 -9.74 21.12 36.24
CA PHE A 681 -10.04 22.07 37.31
C PHE A 681 -11.25 21.58 38.10
N THR A 682 -11.00 21.01 39.28
CA THR A 682 -12.06 20.76 40.25
C THR A 682 -11.81 21.55 41.52
N GLY A 683 -12.91 21.92 42.20
CA GLY A 683 -12.84 22.24 43.63
C GLY A 683 -12.30 21.04 44.43
N PRO A 684 -12.14 21.16 45.76
CA PRO A 684 -11.56 20.11 46.60
C PRO A 684 -12.50 18.90 46.67
N VAL A 685 -12.45 18.02 45.66
CA VAL A 685 -13.11 16.72 45.63
C VAL A 685 -12.05 15.66 45.42
N THR A 686 -12.01 14.70 46.33
CA THR A 686 -10.95 13.69 46.40
C THR A 686 -11.31 12.44 45.56
N ASN A 687 -10.29 11.81 44.98
CA ASN A 687 -10.27 10.44 44.46
C ASN A 687 -10.80 10.15 43.03
N ARG A 688 -10.59 11.03 42.04
CA ARG A 688 -10.86 10.73 40.63
C ARG A 688 -9.57 10.72 39.81
N PRO A 689 -8.98 9.55 39.47
CA PRO A 689 -7.84 9.47 38.57
C PRO A 689 -8.24 9.69 37.11
N ASN A 690 -7.30 10.19 36.30
CA ASN A 690 -7.33 10.28 34.84
C ASN A 690 -8.58 10.98 34.31
N VAL A 691 -8.81 12.19 34.79
CA VAL A 691 -10.00 12.98 34.49
C VAL A 691 -9.90 13.61 33.10
N ALA A 692 -8.68 13.92 32.65
CA ALA A 692 -8.40 14.33 31.28
C ALA A 692 -7.19 13.57 30.71
N VAL A 693 -7.36 12.89 29.56
CA VAL A 693 -6.34 12.05 28.93
C VAL A 693 -6.14 12.52 27.50
N MET A 694 -4.88 12.65 27.09
CA MET A 694 -4.53 12.97 25.71
C MET A 694 -3.42 12.05 25.23
N THR A 695 -3.66 11.36 24.12
CA THR A 695 -2.68 10.50 23.45
C THR A 695 -2.35 11.11 22.09
N ILE A 696 -1.07 11.21 21.78
CA ILE A 696 -0.55 11.77 20.54
C ILE A 696 0.39 10.74 19.92
N GLU A 697 0.05 10.29 18.71
CA GLU A 697 0.71 9.20 18.01
C GLU A 697 1.03 9.61 16.58
N ASN A 698 2.24 9.30 16.10
CA ASN A 698 2.65 9.50 14.70
C ASN A 698 2.39 10.92 14.15
N SER A 699 2.44 11.94 15.02
CA SER A 699 1.92 13.27 14.72
C SER A 699 2.99 14.36 14.75
N LEU A 700 2.72 15.46 14.06
CA LEU A 700 3.58 16.64 14.00
C LEU A 700 2.97 17.82 14.74
N ILE A 701 3.65 18.33 15.76
CA ILE A 701 3.25 19.53 16.50
C ILE A 701 4.27 20.63 16.23
N THR A 702 3.91 21.65 15.44
CA THR A 702 4.90 22.62 14.94
C THR A 702 4.47 24.08 14.87
N GLY A 703 5.40 25.01 15.09
CA GLY A 703 5.13 26.46 14.91
C GLY A 703 4.09 27.05 15.86
N ASN A 704 3.70 26.34 16.93
CA ASN A 704 2.68 26.82 17.86
C ASN A 704 3.28 27.75 18.91
N THR A 705 2.50 28.74 19.36
CA THR A 705 2.97 29.79 20.27
C THR A 705 2.10 29.91 21.51
N ALA A 706 2.72 29.98 22.70
CA ALA A 706 2.00 30.25 23.95
C ALA A 706 2.86 30.97 25.00
N ASN A 707 2.30 31.21 26.19
CA ASN A 707 3.10 31.64 27.34
C ASN A 707 3.88 30.45 27.94
N THR A 708 3.22 29.30 28.09
CA THR A 708 3.84 28.04 28.52
C THR A 708 3.39 26.89 27.64
N GLY A 709 4.28 25.95 27.29
CA GLY A 709 3.90 24.84 26.42
C GLY A 709 3.52 25.37 25.05
N GLY A 710 4.45 25.95 24.31
CA GLY A 710 4.18 26.49 22.96
C GLY A 710 3.47 25.46 22.09
N GLY A 711 3.99 24.23 22.06
CA GLY A 711 3.33 23.08 21.47
C GLY A 711 2.22 22.53 22.38
N ILE A 712 2.62 21.94 23.51
CA ILE A 712 1.73 21.15 24.37
C ILE A 712 1.80 21.63 25.82
N SER A 713 0.64 21.77 26.48
CA SER A 713 0.54 22.00 27.92
C SER A 713 -0.30 20.94 28.63
N ASN A 714 0.21 20.43 29.74
CA ASN A 714 -0.48 19.47 30.60
C ASN A 714 -0.64 20.05 32.01
N LEU A 715 -1.88 20.36 32.42
CA LEU A 715 -2.17 21.12 33.63
C LEU A 715 -3.11 20.36 34.58
N GLY A 716 -2.52 19.67 35.54
CA GLY A 716 -3.25 18.92 36.57
C GLY A 716 -3.46 19.72 37.85
N GLN A 717 -4.71 19.84 38.32
CA GLN A 717 -5.03 20.57 39.55
C GLN A 717 -5.97 19.80 40.48
N ASN A 718 -5.62 19.73 41.77
CA ASN A 718 -6.50 19.30 42.88
C ASN A 718 -7.06 17.86 42.83
N VAL A 719 -6.60 17.01 41.92
CA VAL A 719 -7.01 15.60 41.78
C VAL A 719 -5.81 14.68 41.53
N ASN A 720 -5.89 13.43 42.01
CA ASN A 720 -4.86 12.40 41.78
C ASN A 720 -4.84 12.02 40.29
N ASN A 721 -3.66 11.93 39.69
CA ASN A 721 -3.39 11.76 38.27
C ASN A 721 -4.43 12.46 37.39
N GLY A 722 -4.72 13.74 37.67
CA GLY A 722 -5.83 14.46 37.03
C GLY A 722 -5.70 14.51 35.52
N THR A 723 -4.49 14.80 35.04
CA THR A 723 -4.19 14.90 33.61
C THR A 723 -3.06 13.98 33.19
N VAL A 724 -3.25 13.29 32.07
CA VAL A 724 -2.24 12.42 31.44
C VAL A 724 -2.07 12.85 29.99
N VAL A 725 -0.82 13.07 29.58
CA VAL A 725 -0.45 13.24 28.17
C VAL A 725 0.58 12.17 27.83
N THR A 726 0.30 11.39 26.78
CA THR A 726 1.22 10.40 26.20
C THR A 726 1.60 10.84 24.80
N VAL A 727 2.89 10.90 24.51
CA VAL A 727 3.44 11.23 23.20
C VAL A 727 4.29 10.06 22.73
N ASN A 728 3.88 9.44 21.63
CA ASN A 728 4.53 8.29 21.04
C ASN A 728 4.82 8.56 19.56
N ASN A 729 5.97 8.14 19.04
CA ASN A 729 6.29 8.23 17.61
C ASN A 729 6.05 9.61 16.98
N SER A 730 6.21 10.69 17.75
CA SER A 730 5.76 12.01 17.30
C SER A 730 6.90 13.00 17.26
N THR A 731 6.78 13.96 16.35
CA THR A 731 7.74 15.06 16.19
C THR A 731 7.14 16.36 16.72
N ILE A 732 7.86 17.02 17.63
CA ILE A 732 7.47 18.29 18.26
C ILE A 732 8.58 19.29 17.99
N THR A 733 8.34 20.23 17.07
CA THR A 733 9.41 21.10 16.54
C THR A 733 8.99 22.53 16.27
N GLY A 734 9.90 23.49 16.47
CA GLY A 734 9.66 24.89 16.09
C GLY A 734 8.57 25.59 16.90
N ASN A 735 8.20 25.08 18.09
CA ASN A 735 7.19 25.72 18.93
C ASN A 735 7.83 26.73 19.88
N THR A 736 7.11 27.81 20.22
CA THR A 736 7.64 28.93 21.00
C THR A 736 6.83 29.22 22.25
N ALA A 737 7.52 29.40 23.39
CA ALA A 737 6.93 29.84 24.65
C ALA A 737 7.56 31.14 25.19
N SER A 738 6.75 32.07 25.69
CA SER A 738 7.32 33.27 26.33
C SER A 738 7.91 33.01 27.73
N PHE A 739 7.54 31.92 28.41
CA PHE A 739 8.01 31.63 29.76
C PHE A 739 8.65 30.25 29.92
N ALA A 740 7.94 29.17 29.63
CA ALA A 740 8.49 27.83 29.86
C ALA A 740 7.93 26.74 28.95
N GLY A 741 8.81 25.82 28.53
CA GLY A 741 8.44 24.68 27.68
C GLY A 741 8.00 25.14 26.30
N GLY A 742 8.94 25.52 25.43
CA GLY A 742 8.63 25.83 24.03
C GLY A 742 7.87 24.68 23.36
N GLY A 743 8.40 23.46 23.50
CA GLY A 743 7.76 22.23 23.05
C GLY A 743 6.66 21.80 24.01
N LEU A 744 7.03 21.37 25.22
CA LEU A 744 6.12 20.78 26.19
C LEU A 744 6.25 21.40 27.59
N TYR A 745 5.10 21.66 28.23
CA TYR A 745 5.02 22.13 29.61
C TYR A 745 4.09 21.23 30.44
N ASN A 746 4.63 20.56 31.45
CA ASN A 746 3.88 19.74 32.39
C ASN A 746 3.79 20.44 33.75
N ARG A 747 2.59 20.61 34.31
CA ARG A 747 2.39 21.25 35.62
C ARG A 747 1.34 20.56 36.48
N GLY A 748 1.76 20.17 37.69
CA GLY A 748 0.87 19.68 38.74
C GLY A 748 0.68 20.66 39.89
N GLN A 749 -0.51 20.63 40.52
CA GLN A 749 -0.84 21.41 41.72
C GLN A 749 -1.52 20.55 42.80
N ASN A 750 -1.03 20.65 44.05
CA ASN A 750 -1.55 20.06 45.31
C ASN A 750 -1.40 18.52 45.52
N SER A 751 -1.63 18.10 46.78
CA SER A 751 -1.05 16.98 47.56
C SER A 751 -0.95 15.53 47.02
N LEU A 752 -1.40 15.22 45.82
CA LEU A 752 -1.40 13.86 45.25
C LEU A 752 -1.22 14.01 43.72
N LEU A 753 -0.51 13.08 43.05
CA LEU A 753 -0.09 13.14 41.62
C LEU A 753 -1.00 14.06 40.79
N GLY A 754 -0.51 15.17 40.23
CA GLY A 754 -1.37 16.15 39.55
C GLY A 754 -1.41 15.94 38.05
N ALA A 755 -0.24 15.92 37.42
CA ALA A 755 -0.07 15.84 35.96
C ALA A 755 1.04 14.84 35.59
N THR A 756 0.78 13.98 34.61
CA THR A 756 1.75 13.01 34.08
C THR A 756 1.97 13.23 32.60
N LEU A 757 3.23 13.35 32.18
CA LEU A 757 3.67 13.42 30.79
C LEU A 757 4.60 12.24 30.50
N VAL A 758 4.26 11.47 29.47
CA VAL A 758 5.05 10.33 28.97
C VAL A 758 5.49 10.63 27.54
N ILE A 759 6.77 10.45 27.24
CA ILE A 759 7.35 10.63 25.91
C ILE A 759 8.14 9.37 25.56
N THR A 760 7.72 8.66 24.51
CA THR A 760 8.38 7.43 24.04
C THR A 760 8.64 7.52 22.55
N ASN A 761 9.83 7.09 22.08
CA ASN A 761 10.17 7.04 20.66
C ASN A 761 9.76 8.33 19.92
N SER A 762 10.08 9.49 20.48
CA SER A 762 9.61 10.78 19.95
C SER A 762 10.76 11.78 19.83
N THR A 763 10.60 12.77 18.97
CA THR A 763 11.62 13.78 18.66
C THR A 763 11.15 15.17 19.07
N VAL A 764 11.85 15.81 20.02
CA VAL A 764 11.56 17.16 20.52
C VAL A 764 12.76 18.06 20.25
N ILE A 765 12.68 18.86 19.18
CA ILE A 765 13.82 19.61 18.62
C ILE A 765 13.42 21.02 18.19
N ASP A 766 14.36 21.96 18.11
CA ASP A 766 14.14 23.32 17.60
C ASP A 766 13.00 24.12 18.29
N ASN A 767 12.62 23.75 19.51
CA ASN A 767 11.63 24.52 20.26
C ASN A 767 12.31 25.62 21.08
N GLU A 768 11.64 26.77 21.21
CA GLU A 768 12.19 27.97 21.85
C GLU A 768 11.39 28.40 23.09
N SER A 769 12.09 28.80 24.15
CA SER A 769 11.51 29.49 25.29
C SER A 769 12.35 30.67 25.75
N THR A 770 11.75 31.85 25.91
CA THR A 770 12.54 33.03 26.30
C THR A 770 13.02 33.02 27.76
N ALA A 771 12.58 32.08 28.61
CA ALA A 771 13.04 32.02 30.01
C ALA A 771 13.56 30.64 30.44
N LYS A 772 12.72 29.60 30.43
CA LYS A 772 13.11 28.25 30.90
C LYS A 772 12.75 27.19 29.87
N SER A 773 13.68 26.31 29.54
CA SER A 773 13.45 25.09 28.75
C SER A 773 12.68 25.30 27.44
N GLY A 774 13.41 25.35 26.34
CA GLY A 774 12.85 25.33 24.98
C GLY A 774 12.16 24.00 24.69
N GLY A 775 12.76 22.87 25.08
CA GLY A 775 12.19 21.54 24.85
C GLY A 775 11.07 21.21 25.83
N VAL A 776 11.43 20.63 26.98
CA VAL A 776 10.46 20.13 27.98
C VAL A 776 10.66 20.78 29.34
N HIS A 777 9.58 21.31 29.91
CA HIS A 777 9.59 21.85 31.26
C HIS A 777 8.61 21.14 32.19
N ASN A 778 9.11 20.60 33.31
CA ASN A 778 8.31 19.93 34.33
C ASN A 778 8.21 20.75 35.62
N ALA A 779 7.02 21.22 35.97
CA ALA A 779 6.80 22.17 37.06
C ALA A 779 5.81 21.66 38.11
N ALA A 780 6.06 21.98 39.37
CA ALA A 780 5.15 21.70 40.48
C ALA A 780 4.84 22.99 41.24
N VAL A 781 3.57 23.25 41.50
CA VAL A 781 3.16 24.38 42.34
C VAL A 781 2.77 23.84 43.72
N PHE A 782 3.47 24.33 44.75
CA PHE A 782 3.34 23.99 46.18
C PHE A 782 4.12 22.72 46.65
N ALA A 783 4.41 22.67 47.95
CA ALA A 783 5.43 21.81 48.57
C ALA A 783 4.99 20.34 48.80
N THR A 784 4.37 19.69 47.81
CA THR A 784 3.91 18.30 47.93
C THR A 784 4.60 17.38 46.92
N PRO A 785 5.17 16.22 47.33
CA PRO A 785 5.90 15.34 46.43
C PRO A 785 5.05 14.77 45.27
N ASN A 786 5.71 14.50 44.14
CA ASN A 786 5.21 13.81 42.96
C ASN A 786 4.02 14.46 42.25
N THR A 787 3.81 15.77 42.38
CA THR A 787 2.68 16.45 41.72
C THR A 787 2.81 16.53 40.20
N ALA A 788 4.00 16.52 39.61
CA ALA A 788 4.19 16.58 38.16
C ALA A 788 5.23 15.55 37.72
N GLN A 789 4.82 14.50 37.02
CA GLN A 789 5.72 13.43 36.58
C GLN A 789 6.05 13.58 35.09
N LEU A 790 7.34 13.47 34.77
CA LEU A 790 7.84 13.35 33.40
C LEU A 790 8.54 12.00 33.27
N LEU A 791 8.09 11.17 32.33
CA LEU A 791 8.71 9.89 31.96
C LEU A 791 9.19 10.00 30.51
N VAL A 792 10.43 9.64 30.26
CA VAL A 792 11.03 9.71 28.91
C VAL A 792 11.82 8.44 28.64
N GLY A 793 11.57 7.80 27.49
CA GLY A 793 12.30 6.63 27.01
C GLY A 793 12.45 6.66 25.48
N ASN A 794 13.55 6.11 24.94
CA ASN A 794 13.81 6.04 23.49
C ASN A 794 13.63 7.37 22.73
N SER A 795 13.79 8.54 23.37
CA SER A 795 13.40 9.82 22.76
C SER A 795 14.56 10.79 22.62
N ILE A 796 14.46 11.65 21.60
CA ILE A 796 15.40 12.74 21.33
C ILE A 796 14.83 14.04 21.93
N ILE A 797 15.59 14.70 22.79
CA ILE A 797 15.30 16.06 23.27
C ILE A 797 16.60 16.87 23.16
N ALA A 798 16.77 17.57 22.04
CA ALA A 798 18.03 18.24 21.69
C ALA A 798 17.78 19.50 20.85
N GLN A 799 18.82 20.34 20.70
CA GLN A 799 18.83 21.56 19.88
C GLN A 799 17.69 22.55 20.19
N ASN A 800 17.03 22.44 21.35
CA ASN A 800 16.05 23.42 21.79
C ASN A 800 16.77 24.64 22.37
N THR A 801 16.11 25.79 22.41
CA THR A 801 16.73 27.06 22.86
C THR A 801 15.97 27.66 24.05
N ALA A 802 16.73 28.05 25.09
CA ALA A 802 16.22 28.90 26.17
C ALA A 802 17.33 29.55 26.98
N ASN A 803 16.98 30.57 27.77
CA ASN A 803 17.91 31.22 28.69
C ASN A 803 18.42 30.31 29.83
N SER A 804 17.69 29.23 30.14
CA SER A 804 18.11 28.24 31.13
C SER A 804 17.54 26.86 30.81
N SER A 805 18.35 25.81 31.00
CA SER A 805 17.96 24.40 30.82
C SER A 805 17.26 24.14 29.48
N PRO A 806 17.93 24.44 28.33
CA PRO A 806 17.32 24.54 27.02
C PRO A 806 16.53 23.29 26.59
N ASP A 807 17.07 22.09 26.73
CA ASP A 807 16.37 20.88 26.29
C ASP A 807 15.39 20.37 27.34
N VAL A 808 15.82 20.27 28.60
CA VAL A 808 14.98 19.75 29.68
C VAL A 808 15.26 20.44 31.00
N GLY A 809 14.20 20.79 31.72
CA GLY A 809 14.33 21.40 33.04
C GLY A 809 13.13 21.18 33.94
N ARG A 810 13.34 21.40 35.24
CA ARG A 810 12.27 21.40 36.24
C ARG A 810 12.38 22.51 37.27
N ASP A 811 11.26 22.81 37.91
CA ASP A 811 11.22 23.64 39.11
C ASP A 811 11.63 22.84 40.38
N MET A 812 12.34 23.48 41.31
CA MET A 812 12.76 22.89 42.59
C MET A 812 11.71 23.15 43.70
N PRO A 813 11.49 22.19 44.63
CA PRO A 813 12.31 21.01 44.90
C PRO A 813 11.99 19.77 44.05
N ALA A 814 13.03 19.03 43.68
CA ALA A 814 13.01 17.82 42.84
C ALA A 814 11.93 16.78 43.20
N VAL A 815 11.62 16.63 44.49
CA VAL A 815 10.63 15.67 44.98
C VAL A 815 9.21 15.96 44.48
N ASN A 816 8.90 17.18 44.08
CA ASN A 816 7.54 17.57 43.63
C ASN A 816 7.35 17.42 42.11
N ALA A 817 8.44 17.46 41.36
CA ALA A 817 8.48 17.35 39.91
C ALA A 817 9.53 16.30 39.48
N PRO A 818 9.31 15.00 39.77
CA PRO A 818 10.24 13.95 39.35
C PRO A 818 10.34 13.88 37.83
N VAL A 819 11.58 13.69 37.36
CA VAL A 819 11.90 13.30 35.99
C VAL A 819 12.43 11.88 36.08
N ILE A 820 11.82 10.98 35.31
CA ILE A 820 12.10 9.55 35.30
C ILE A 820 12.71 9.24 33.95
N ASP A 821 14.03 9.07 33.96
CA ASP A 821 14.80 8.59 32.81
C ASP A 821 14.64 7.07 32.70
N GLN A 822 13.77 6.64 31.77
CA GLN A 822 13.51 5.22 31.50
C GLN A 822 14.64 4.55 30.71
N GLY A 823 15.60 5.33 30.22
CA GLY A 823 16.76 4.86 29.46
C GLY A 823 16.67 5.16 27.96
N ASN A 824 17.81 4.99 27.29
CA ASN A 824 17.95 5.10 25.83
C ASN A 824 17.43 6.41 25.24
N ASN A 825 17.60 7.53 25.96
CA ASN A 825 17.30 8.86 25.45
C ASN A 825 18.57 9.55 24.93
N LEU A 826 18.40 10.40 23.91
CA LEU A 826 19.40 11.42 23.57
C LEU A 826 18.93 12.76 24.12
N ILE A 827 19.69 13.31 25.08
CA ILE A 827 19.46 14.64 25.64
C ILE A 827 20.61 15.54 25.24
N GLY A 828 20.33 16.57 24.44
CA GLY A 828 21.36 17.48 23.93
C GLY A 828 22.09 18.19 25.06
N ILE A 829 21.34 18.80 25.99
CA ILE A 829 21.85 19.53 27.16
C ILE A 829 21.00 19.21 28.39
N ASP A 830 21.60 18.51 29.35
CA ASP A 830 21.02 18.27 30.67
C ASP A 830 21.71 19.13 31.74
N SER A 831 21.36 20.42 31.82
CA SER A 831 21.97 21.37 32.77
C SER A 831 21.72 21.01 34.25
N GLN A 832 20.78 20.11 34.54
CA GLN A 832 20.35 19.76 35.91
C GLN A 832 20.72 18.32 36.31
N GLY A 833 21.31 17.51 35.43
CA GLY A 833 21.66 16.11 35.70
C GLY A 833 20.43 15.25 36.01
N LEU A 834 19.36 15.44 35.24
CA LEU A 834 18.09 14.75 35.37
C LEU A 834 18.10 13.34 34.74
N PHE A 835 18.99 13.09 33.78
CA PHE A 835 19.09 11.84 33.03
C PHE A 835 20.36 11.09 33.44
N THR A 836 20.18 9.93 34.07
CA THR A 836 21.27 9.14 34.67
C THR A 836 21.32 7.69 34.20
N THR A 837 20.24 7.20 33.59
CA THR A 837 20.13 5.87 32.98
C THR A 837 20.59 5.92 31.52
N SER A 838 20.28 7.02 30.83
CA SER A 838 20.66 7.25 29.44
C SER A 838 22.14 7.61 29.28
N THR A 839 22.75 7.19 28.19
CA THR A 839 24.19 7.35 27.92
C THR A 839 24.51 8.50 26.97
N LEU A 840 23.58 8.90 26.10
CA LEU A 840 23.72 10.00 25.15
C LEU A 840 23.20 11.31 25.75
N VAL A 841 23.85 11.76 26.84
CA VAL A 841 23.43 12.94 27.60
C VAL A 841 24.54 14.00 27.58
N GLY A 842 24.26 15.15 26.98
CA GLY A 842 25.19 16.27 26.92
C GLY A 842 25.06 17.25 28.09
N SER A 843 25.96 18.23 28.10
CA SER A 843 26.03 19.29 29.13
C SER A 843 26.11 20.66 28.48
N ASP A 844 25.94 21.74 29.25
CA ASP A 844 26.05 23.11 28.72
C ASP A 844 27.42 23.38 28.06
N ALA A 845 28.49 22.70 28.50
CA ALA A 845 29.84 22.85 27.95
C ALA A 845 30.15 21.91 26.77
N ALA A 846 29.37 20.84 26.61
CA ALA A 846 29.52 19.84 25.57
C ALA A 846 28.14 19.25 25.23
N PRO A 847 27.34 19.97 24.42
CA PRO A 847 26.06 19.45 23.93
C PRO A 847 26.27 18.22 23.05
N VAL A 848 25.32 17.30 23.07
CA VAL A 848 25.28 16.15 22.13
C VAL A 848 24.36 16.49 20.97
N ASP A 849 24.84 16.28 19.75
CA ASP A 849 24.07 16.48 18.52
C ASP A 849 23.45 15.14 18.07
N PRO A 850 22.13 15.07 17.82
CA PRO A 850 21.50 13.89 17.23
C PRO A 850 21.85 13.65 15.75
N VAL A 851 22.44 14.62 15.04
CA VAL A 851 22.87 14.50 13.62
C VAL A 851 21.71 14.05 12.71
N LEU A 852 20.70 14.91 12.63
CA LEU A 852 19.47 14.66 11.88
C LEU A 852 19.45 15.46 10.57
N LEU A 853 18.75 14.93 9.56
CA LEU A 853 18.36 15.68 8.37
C LEU A 853 17.33 16.77 8.76
N PRO A 854 17.17 17.84 7.96
CA PRO A 854 16.15 18.87 8.20
C PRO A 854 14.73 18.29 8.29
N LEU A 855 13.78 19.00 8.92
CA LEU A 855 12.38 18.58 8.89
C LEU A 855 11.89 18.44 7.43
N GLY A 856 11.37 17.27 7.08
CA GLY A 856 10.97 16.98 5.71
C GLY A 856 9.92 15.88 5.60
N ASN A 857 9.40 15.70 4.38
CA ASN A 857 8.56 14.55 4.05
C ASN A 857 9.48 13.38 3.71
N TYR A 858 9.62 12.44 4.65
CA TYR A 858 10.49 11.27 4.53
C TYR A 858 9.72 9.95 4.42
N GLY A 859 8.47 10.04 3.95
CA GLY A 859 7.48 8.98 3.99
C GLY A 859 6.42 9.21 5.07
N GLY A 860 5.28 8.53 4.94
CA GLY A 860 4.17 8.57 5.89
C GLY A 860 3.33 9.86 5.88
N PRO A 861 2.38 10.00 6.83
CA PRO A 861 1.35 11.03 6.80
C PRO A 861 1.79 12.41 7.34
N THR A 862 2.92 12.50 8.03
CA THR A 862 3.41 13.77 8.63
C THR A 862 4.92 13.94 8.45
N GLN A 863 5.40 15.19 8.44
CA GLN A 863 6.84 15.47 8.38
C GLN A 863 7.57 14.96 9.62
N THR A 864 8.81 14.52 9.43
CA THR A 864 9.67 13.98 10.50
C THR A 864 11.14 14.37 10.27
N TYR A 865 12.02 13.98 11.20
CA TYR A 865 13.47 14.14 11.08
C TYR A 865 14.11 12.77 10.80
N ALA A 866 14.55 12.56 9.56
CA ALA A 866 15.38 11.40 9.19
C ALA A 866 16.83 11.59 9.65
N PHE A 867 17.66 10.56 9.52
CA PHE A 867 19.02 10.57 10.03
C PHE A 867 20.06 10.76 8.92
N TYR A 868 21.16 11.44 9.26
CA TYR A 868 22.38 11.27 8.48
C TYR A 868 23.03 9.92 8.81
N LEU A 869 23.76 9.35 7.84
CA LEU A 869 24.50 8.12 8.03
C LEU A 869 25.52 8.26 9.18
N GLY A 870 25.46 7.35 10.15
CA GLY A 870 26.32 7.38 11.35
C GLY A 870 25.80 8.25 12.50
N SER A 871 24.53 8.66 12.45
CA SER A 871 23.87 9.32 13.57
C SER A 871 23.98 8.49 14.86
N PRO A 872 24.24 9.13 16.03
CA PRO A 872 24.37 8.42 17.29
C PRO A 872 23.05 7.82 17.82
N VAL A 873 21.90 8.18 17.23
CA VAL A 873 20.59 7.64 17.64
C VAL A 873 20.22 6.34 16.92
N MET A 874 20.98 5.99 15.89
CA MET A 874 20.80 4.78 15.10
C MET A 874 21.17 3.53 15.91
N ASP A 875 20.30 2.52 15.91
CA ASP A 875 20.34 1.26 16.67
C ASP A 875 20.56 1.44 18.19
N ALA A 876 20.26 2.63 18.73
CA ALA A 876 20.62 3.02 20.10
C ALA A 876 19.44 2.94 21.10
N GLY A 877 18.24 2.62 20.62
CA GLY A 877 17.02 2.52 21.40
C GLY A 877 16.87 1.19 22.14
N SER A 878 15.72 1.02 22.79
CA SER A 878 15.34 -0.20 23.52
C SER A 878 14.05 -0.80 22.98
N ASP A 879 14.14 -2.00 22.40
CA ASP A 879 12.99 -2.75 21.89
C ASP A 879 11.93 -2.99 22.99
N ALA A 880 12.38 -3.18 24.23
CA ALA A 880 11.51 -3.42 25.37
C ALA A 880 10.65 -2.20 25.71
N LEU A 881 11.21 -0.98 25.58
CA LEU A 881 10.45 0.26 25.78
C LEU A 881 9.46 0.50 24.63
N ALA A 882 9.88 0.27 23.38
CA ALA A 882 9.01 0.37 22.21
C ALA A 882 7.83 -0.62 22.29
N THR A 883 8.11 -1.89 22.65
CA THR A 883 7.10 -2.93 22.86
C THR A 883 6.15 -2.57 24.01
N ALA A 884 6.66 -2.03 25.12
CA ALA A 884 5.83 -1.63 26.25
C ALA A 884 4.90 -0.45 25.93
N ALA A 885 5.28 0.40 24.97
CA ALA A 885 4.45 1.47 24.44
C ALA A 885 3.48 0.99 23.35
N GLY A 886 3.50 -0.29 22.97
CA GLY A 886 2.62 -0.86 21.94
C GLY A 886 2.99 -0.47 20.51
N LEU A 887 4.24 -0.04 20.28
CA LEU A 887 4.69 0.45 18.98
C LEU A 887 5.11 -0.71 18.10
N THR A 888 4.60 -0.77 16.88
CA THR A 888 5.01 -1.71 15.82
C THR A 888 5.69 -1.00 14.64
N THR A 889 5.32 0.26 14.41
CA THR A 889 5.84 1.09 13.33
C THR A 889 6.39 2.42 13.85
N ASP A 890 7.16 3.14 13.02
CA ASP A 890 7.65 4.49 13.27
C ASP A 890 6.61 5.55 12.86
N GLN A 891 6.94 6.85 13.00
CA GLN A 891 6.03 7.94 12.61
C GLN A 891 5.54 7.85 11.16
N ARG A 892 6.34 7.24 10.28
CA ARG A 892 6.05 7.11 8.86
C ARG A 892 5.16 5.91 8.55
N GLY A 893 5.04 4.98 9.48
CA GLY A 893 4.46 3.65 9.27
C GLY A 893 5.49 2.57 8.93
N ALA A 894 6.80 2.86 8.97
CA ALA A 894 7.86 1.87 8.73
C ALA A 894 7.97 0.87 9.89
N ASN A 895 8.31 -0.39 9.65
CA ASN A 895 8.49 -1.39 10.72
C ASN A 895 9.62 -0.96 11.68
N ARG A 896 9.34 -0.97 12.98
CA ARG A 896 10.34 -0.66 14.01
C ARG A 896 11.29 -1.79 14.33
N PHE A 897 10.87 -3.04 14.18
CA PHE A 897 11.66 -4.21 14.60
C PHE A 897 12.38 -4.86 13.41
N ASN A 898 13.07 -4.03 12.62
CA ASN A 898 13.98 -4.44 11.52
C ASN A 898 15.43 -4.64 12.04
N GLY A 899 15.74 -4.06 13.20
CA GLY A 899 16.98 -4.23 13.94
C GLY A 899 16.74 -3.84 15.40
N PRO A 900 17.80 -3.55 16.17
CA PRO A 900 17.64 -2.79 17.41
C PRO A 900 16.94 -1.46 17.11
N VAL A 901 15.91 -1.10 17.88
CA VAL A 901 15.15 0.12 17.56
C VAL A 901 16.01 1.38 17.68
N ASP A 902 15.69 2.38 16.87
CA ASP A 902 16.30 3.71 16.93
C ASP A 902 15.73 4.57 18.08
N ILE A 903 16.50 5.58 18.50
CA ILE A 903 16.00 6.63 19.40
C ILE A 903 15.28 7.70 18.55
N GLY A 904 14.04 8.03 18.91
CA GLY A 904 13.25 9.09 18.29
C GLY A 904 12.04 8.60 17.48
N ALA A 905 11.40 9.54 16.78
CA ALA A 905 10.17 9.30 16.02
C ALA A 905 10.38 8.52 14.71
N PHE A 906 11.60 8.54 14.19
CA PHE A 906 12.00 7.88 12.94
C PHE A 906 12.71 6.55 13.25
N GLU A 907 12.48 5.54 12.42
CA GLU A 907 13.24 4.28 12.40
C GLU A 907 13.89 4.09 11.04
N SER A 908 15.21 4.07 10.98
CA SER A 908 15.96 3.75 9.78
C SER A 908 15.72 2.31 9.34
N GLN A 909 15.52 2.11 8.03
CA GLN A 909 15.32 0.79 7.42
C GLN A 909 16.62 0.21 6.86
N GLY A 910 17.78 0.71 7.33
CA GLY A 910 19.10 0.41 6.77
C GLY A 910 19.42 1.24 5.54
N TYR A 911 20.70 1.27 5.17
CA TYR A 911 21.22 2.11 4.08
C TYR A 911 21.91 1.27 3.01
N GLY A 912 21.78 1.68 1.76
CA GLY A 912 22.37 1.03 0.59
C GLY A 912 23.24 1.96 -0.24
N LEU A 913 24.17 1.37 -0.98
CA LEU A 913 25.01 2.03 -1.99
C LEU A 913 24.81 1.32 -3.32
N THR A 914 24.17 1.99 -4.29
CA THR A 914 23.80 1.38 -5.58
C THR A 914 24.50 2.05 -6.74
N VAL A 915 24.85 1.28 -7.77
CA VAL A 915 25.45 1.81 -9.00
C VAL A 915 24.36 2.48 -9.85
N VAL A 916 24.62 3.71 -10.30
CA VAL A 916 23.69 4.49 -11.16
C VAL A 916 24.18 4.53 -12.60
N THR A 917 25.45 4.88 -12.82
CA THR A 917 26.02 5.00 -14.17
C THR A 917 27.49 4.58 -14.23
N GLY A 918 27.91 4.13 -15.42
CA GLY A 918 29.31 3.93 -15.75
C GLY A 918 29.85 2.52 -15.50
N ASP A 919 28.99 1.55 -15.20
CA ASP A 919 29.38 0.13 -15.15
C ASP A 919 29.48 -0.50 -16.55
N GLY A 920 30.30 -1.54 -16.68
CA GLY A 920 30.43 -2.33 -17.91
C GLY A 920 31.12 -1.63 -19.08
N GLN A 921 31.78 -0.48 -18.85
CA GLN A 921 32.44 0.26 -19.92
C GLN A 921 33.77 -0.37 -20.34
N SER A 922 34.16 -0.11 -21.58
CA SER A 922 35.49 -0.48 -22.10
C SER A 922 36.07 0.65 -22.94
N THR A 923 37.39 0.78 -22.94
CA THR A 923 38.13 1.75 -23.77
C THR A 923 39.49 1.17 -24.16
N LEU A 924 40.19 1.79 -25.12
CA LEU A 924 41.55 1.38 -25.49
C LEU A 924 42.53 1.75 -24.36
N VAL A 925 43.61 0.97 -24.21
CA VAL A 925 44.71 1.33 -23.29
C VAL A 925 45.20 2.77 -23.53
N ASN A 926 45.45 3.52 -22.46
CA ASN A 926 45.82 4.94 -22.45
C ASN A 926 44.73 5.95 -22.89
N GLU A 927 43.52 5.50 -23.20
CA GLU A 927 42.40 6.38 -23.52
C GLU A 927 41.48 6.59 -22.30
N SER A 928 40.68 7.65 -22.34
CA SER A 928 39.65 7.89 -21.33
C SER A 928 38.43 7.01 -21.55
N PHE A 929 37.72 6.66 -20.48
CA PHE A 929 36.38 6.08 -20.56
C PHE A 929 35.36 7.16 -20.93
N ASP A 930 34.22 6.76 -21.50
CA ASP A 930 33.24 7.71 -22.03
C ASP A 930 32.27 8.27 -20.97
N THR A 931 32.07 7.53 -19.86
CA THR A 931 31.10 7.88 -18.81
C THR A 931 31.76 7.93 -17.44
N VAL A 932 31.42 8.96 -16.65
CA VAL A 932 31.81 9.06 -15.25
C VAL A 932 31.08 8.01 -14.41
N LEU A 933 31.78 7.46 -13.41
CA LEU A 933 31.16 6.53 -12.47
C LEU A 933 30.26 7.29 -11.52
N ALA A 934 29.06 6.76 -11.26
CA ALA A 934 28.16 7.33 -10.26
C ALA A 934 27.47 6.24 -9.45
N VAL A 935 27.34 6.51 -8.15
CA VAL A 935 26.57 5.70 -7.20
C VAL A 935 25.58 6.58 -6.44
N GLN A 936 24.53 5.97 -5.90
CA GLN A 936 23.55 6.65 -5.05
C GLN A 936 23.53 6.01 -3.66
N VAL A 937 23.45 6.85 -2.64
CA VAL A 937 23.22 6.42 -1.25
C VAL A 937 21.76 6.66 -0.90
N THR A 938 21.08 5.60 -0.48
CA THR A 938 19.67 5.65 -0.08
C THR A 938 19.44 4.92 1.23
N GLU A 939 18.46 5.35 2.00
CA GLU A 939 17.84 4.54 3.07
C GLU A 939 16.74 3.66 2.46
N ASN A 940 16.64 2.42 2.94
CA ASN A 940 15.87 1.35 2.31
C ASN A 940 14.40 1.31 2.75
N PHE A 941 13.74 2.47 2.83
CA PHE A 941 12.32 2.52 3.12
C PHE A 941 11.50 1.96 1.95
N VAL A 942 10.66 0.96 2.26
CA VAL A 942 9.81 0.25 1.28
C VAL A 942 8.90 1.25 0.57
N ASN A 943 8.82 1.15 -0.76
CA ASN A 943 8.05 2.01 -1.69
C ASN A 943 8.62 3.39 -2.01
N SER A 944 9.66 3.87 -1.33
CA SER A 944 10.35 5.13 -1.70
C SER A 944 11.72 5.23 -1.04
N PRO A 945 12.81 4.75 -1.68
CA PRO A 945 14.16 4.87 -1.16
C PRO A 945 14.50 6.33 -0.89
N LEU A 946 14.90 6.64 0.34
CA LEU A 946 15.16 8.02 0.77
C LEU A 946 16.61 8.39 0.42
N PRO A 947 16.88 9.39 -0.44
CA PRO A 947 18.25 9.75 -0.76
C PRO A 947 18.97 10.45 0.40
N ILE A 948 20.23 10.07 0.62
CA ILE A 948 21.01 10.53 1.78
C ILE A 948 22.16 11.44 1.35
N PRO A 949 22.10 12.74 1.69
CA PRO A 949 23.16 13.69 1.37
C PRO A 949 24.37 13.58 2.31
N ASP A 950 25.44 14.26 1.92
CA ASP A 950 26.64 14.50 2.73
C ASP A 950 27.46 13.23 3.08
N VAL A 951 27.28 12.13 2.32
CA VAL A 951 28.06 10.90 2.46
C VAL A 951 29.28 10.94 1.55
N THR A 952 30.47 10.73 2.12
CA THR A 952 31.71 10.67 1.33
C THR A 952 31.88 9.28 0.72
N VAL A 953 31.92 9.24 -0.62
CA VAL A 953 32.16 8.04 -1.43
C VAL A 953 33.55 8.13 -2.06
N THR A 954 34.32 7.07 -1.96
CA THR A 954 35.66 6.96 -2.58
C THR A 954 35.65 5.90 -3.66
N PHE A 955 35.93 6.31 -4.89
CA PHE A 955 36.11 5.43 -6.04
C PHE A 955 37.59 5.02 -6.14
N THR A 956 37.86 3.73 -6.00
CA THR A 956 39.21 3.16 -6.01
C THR A 956 39.35 2.13 -7.12
N ALA A 957 40.27 2.33 -8.05
CA ALA A 957 40.55 1.34 -9.09
C ALA A 957 41.38 0.18 -8.53
N ASN A 958 40.83 -1.02 -8.57
CA ASN A 958 41.47 -2.25 -8.11
C ASN A 958 42.09 -2.99 -9.31
N PRO A 959 43.43 -3.11 -9.39
CA PRO A 959 44.07 -3.73 -10.53
C PRO A 959 43.64 -5.18 -10.73
N GLY A 960 43.30 -5.54 -11.97
CA GLY A 960 42.98 -6.91 -12.35
C GLY A 960 44.19 -7.85 -12.24
N SER A 961 43.95 -9.16 -12.35
CA SER A 961 45.02 -10.18 -12.24
C SER A 961 46.18 -10.00 -13.24
N GLY A 962 45.92 -9.34 -14.38
CA GLY A 962 46.91 -8.97 -15.39
C GLY A 962 47.59 -7.61 -15.19
N GLY A 963 47.16 -6.80 -14.22
CA GLY A 963 47.65 -5.44 -13.96
C GLY A 963 46.87 -4.32 -14.67
N ALA A 964 45.79 -4.64 -15.39
CA ALA A 964 44.86 -3.65 -15.93
C ALA A 964 44.25 -2.81 -14.80
N SER A 965 44.15 -1.49 -14.99
CA SER A 965 43.64 -0.53 -14.00
C SER A 965 43.35 0.81 -14.67
N ALA A 966 42.80 1.77 -13.93
CA ALA A 966 42.53 3.12 -14.40
C ALA A 966 42.80 4.19 -13.32
N SER A 967 42.91 5.46 -13.71
CA SER A 967 43.26 6.59 -12.83
C SER A 967 42.60 7.89 -13.33
N PRO A 968 42.35 8.90 -12.47
CA PRO A 968 42.61 8.96 -11.03
C PRO A 968 41.49 8.35 -10.17
N ASP A 969 41.87 7.82 -8.99
CA ASP A 969 40.93 7.61 -7.90
C ASP A 969 40.28 8.96 -7.52
N SER A 970 39.03 8.93 -7.09
CA SER A 970 38.31 10.14 -6.73
C SER A 970 37.49 9.94 -5.45
N SER A 971 37.35 11.01 -4.67
CA SER A 971 36.48 11.03 -3.51
C SER A 971 35.52 12.20 -3.66
N VAL A 972 34.23 11.93 -3.55
CA VAL A 972 33.15 12.90 -3.75
C VAL A 972 32.10 12.69 -2.67
N THR A 973 31.38 13.76 -2.33
CA THR A 973 30.29 13.71 -1.35
C THR A 973 28.95 13.67 -2.09
N THR A 974 28.00 12.88 -1.58
CA THR A 974 26.65 12.82 -2.15
C THR A 974 25.95 14.18 -2.06
N ASP A 975 25.19 14.52 -3.11
CA ASP A 975 24.37 15.73 -3.13
C ASP A 975 23.01 15.52 -2.44
N ALA A 976 22.09 16.50 -2.55
CA ALA A 976 20.75 16.42 -1.97
C ALA A 976 19.89 15.26 -2.51
N THR A 977 20.27 14.67 -3.65
CA THR A 977 19.64 13.49 -4.25
C THR A 977 20.37 12.20 -3.90
N GLY A 978 21.31 12.24 -2.95
CA GLY A 978 22.11 11.09 -2.55
C GLY A 978 23.12 10.64 -3.62
N LEU A 979 23.30 11.40 -4.70
CA LEU A 979 24.14 11.00 -5.84
C LEU A 979 25.59 11.42 -5.62
N ALA A 980 26.51 10.47 -5.76
CA ALA A 980 27.95 10.68 -5.78
C ALA A 980 28.48 10.36 -7.18
N THR A 981 28.90 11.39 -7.92
CA THR A 981 29.50 11.25 -9.25
C THR A 981 31.00 11.51 -9.21
N ALA A 982 31.80 10.60 -9.76
CA ALA A 982 33.25 10.72 -9.83
C ALA A 982 33.65 12.07 -10.48
N ALA A 983 34.69 12.71 -9.91
CA ALA A 983 35.06 14.08 -10.27
C ALA A 983 35.58 14.25 -11.71
N SER A 984 36.02 13.17 -12.35
CA SER A 984 36.51 13.14 -13.72
C SER A 984 36.35 11.74 -14.32
N LEU A 985 36.45 11.66 -15.65
CA LEU A 985 36.58 10.38 -16.34
C LEU A 985 37.85 9.66 -15.89
N LEU A 986 37.76 8.33 -15.83
CA LEU A 986 38.92 7.47 -15.63
C LEU A 986 39.71 7.34 -16.95
N THR A 987 41.02 7.17 -16.85
CA THR A 987 41.91 6.86 -17.98
C THR A 987 42.48 5.46 -17.81
N ALA A 988 42.31 4.60 -18.82
CA ALA A 988 42.87 3.26 -18.85
C ALA A 988 44.40 3.29 -18.82
N ASN A 989 45.02 2.37 -18.08
CA ASN A 989 46.48 2.22 -18.11
C ASN A 989 46.97 1.47 -19.38
N GLU A 990 48.29 1.29 -19.50
CA GLU A 990 48.94 0.63 -20.65
C GLU A 990 48.66 -0.89 -20.77
N ILE A 991 47.91 -1.48 -19.84
CA ILE A 991 47.73 -2.93 -19.71
C ILE A 991 46.28 -3.28 -20.06
N GLY A 992 46.10 -4.13 -21.07
CA GLY A 992 44.80 -4.68 -21.44
C GLY A 992 44.31 -5.76 -20.48
N GLY A 993 42.99 -5.84 -20.29
CA GLY A 993 42.31 -6.80 -19.44
C GLY A 993 41.22 -6.17 -18.57
N ASP A 994 40.50 -7.04 -17.86
CA ASP A 994 39.42 -6.64 -16.95
C ASP A 994 39.97 -6.22 -15.59
N PHE A 995 39.34 -5.23 -14.98
CA PHE A 995 39.61 -4.75 -13.63
C PHE A 995 38.31 -4.24 -13.01
N THR A 996 38.35 -3.94 -11.71
CA THR A 996 37.19 -3.38 -11.03
C THR A 996 37.49 -2.03 -10.42
N VAL A 997 36.46 -1.21 -10.27
CA VAL A 997 36.52 -0.01 -9.42
C VAL A 997 35.53 -0.23 -8.29
N THR A 998 35.96 -0.05 -7.05
CA THR A 998 35.06 -0.05 -5.89
C THR A 998 34.66 1.37 -5.54
N ALA A 999 33.38 1.60 -5.31
CA ALA A 999 32.89 2.77 -4.61
C ALA A 999 32.66 2.39 -3.15
N ASP A 1000 33.43 3.01 -2.26
CA ASP A 1000 33.47 2.73 -0.84
C ASP A 1000 32.90 3.91 -0.06
N ALA A 1001 31.96 3.65 0.83
CA ALA A 1001 31.43 4.59 1.81
C ALA A 1001 31.49 3.98 3.21
N ALA A 1002 31.77 4.78 4.23
CA ALA A 1002 31.87 4.28 5.59
C ALA A 1002 30.53 3.68 6.07
N MET A 1003 30.57 2.53 6.74
CA MET A 1003 29.40 1.79 7.27
C MET A 1003 28.48 1.17 6.21
N LEU A 1004 28.81 1.27 4.92
CA LEU A 1004 28.07 0.63 3.83
C LEU A 1004 28.93 -0.45 3.17
N ASP A 1005 28.26 -1.42 2.56
CA ASP A 1005 28.91 -2.36 1.64
C ASP A 1005 29.32 -1.65 0.35
N SER A 1006 30.48 -2.01 -0.19
CA SER A 1006 31.05 -1.39 -1.38
C SER A 1006 30.26 -1.74 -2.64
N ALA A 1007 30.00 -0.75 -3.49
CA ALA A 1007 29.49 -0.98 -4.84
C ALA A 1007 30.67 -1.24 -5.80
N THR A 1008 30.49 -2.15 -6.76
CA THR A 1008 31.57 -2.57 -7.67
C THR A 1008 31.19 -2.29 -9.12
N PHE A 1009 32.11 -1.66 -9.84
CA PHE A 1009 32.06 -1.46 -11.29
C PHE A 1009 33.02 -2.45 -11.97
N SER A 1010 32.59 -3.08 -13.04
CA SER A 1010 33.39 -3.96 -13.90
C SER A 1010 33.77 -3.20 -15.17
N LEU A 1011 35.07 -3.01 -15.41
CA LEU A 1011 35.59 -2.22 -16.53
C LEU A 1011 36.68 -3.01 -17.29
N THR A 1012 36.84 -2.72 -18.57
CA THR A 1012 37.81 -3.41 -19.43
C THR A 1012 38.73 -2.44 -20.18
N ASN A 1013 40.04 -2.64 -20.04
CA ASN A 1013 41.01 -2.02 -20.93
C ASN A 1013 41.20 -2.92 -22.16
N THR A 1014 40.76 -2.47 -23.33
CA THR A 1014 40.94 -3.21 -24.58
C THR A 1014 42.32 -2.96 -25.14
N ALA A 1015 43.04 -4.05 -25.46
CA ALA A 1015 44.29 -3.94 -26.18
C ALA A 1015 44.01 -3.42 -27.61
N PRO A 1016 44.90 -2.62 -28.20
CA PRO A 1016 44.76 -2.24 -29.60
C PRO A 1016 44.72 -3.52 -30.45
N GLU A 1017 43.75 -3.59 -31.36
CA GLU A 1017 43.67 -4.68 -32.33
C GLU A 1017 45.03 -4.79 -33.05
N PRO A 1018 45.62 -5.98 -33.20
CA PRO A 1018 46.84 -6.11 -33.98
C PRO A 1018 46.55 -5.55 -35.37
N GLU A 1019 47.37 -4.59 -35.81
CA GLU A 1019 47.27 -4.08 -37.19
C GLU A 1019 47.12 -5.28 -38.13
N PRO A 1020 46.10 -5.30 -39.01
CA PRO A 1020 46.00 -6.36 -40.00
C PRO A 1020 47.34 -6.43 -40.73
N GLU A 1021 47.92 -7.63 -40.85
CA GLU A 1021 49.14 -7.81 -41.64
C GLU A 1021 48.94 -7.07 -42.97
N PRO A 1022 49.90 -6.22 -43.40
CA PRO A 1022 49.72 -5.44 -44.61
C PRO A 1022 49.36 -6.39 -45.74
N GLU A 1023 48.22 -6.15 -46.37
CA GLU A 1023 47.88 -6.84 -47.62
C GLU A 1023 49.10 -6.72 -48.54
N PRO A 1024 49.51 -7.83 -49.22
CA PRO A 1024 50.66 -7.80 -50.10
C PRO A 1024 50.47 -6.66 -51.11
N GLU A 1025 51.51 -5.81 -51.23
CA GLU A 1025 51.53 -4.71 -52.20
C GLU A 1025 50.97 -5.18 -53.55
N PRO A 1026 49.98 -4.48 -54.12
CA PRO A 1026 49.60 -4.77 -55.50
C PRO A 1026 50.82 -4.55 -56.37
N GLU A 1027 51.09 -5.51 -57.26
CA GLU A 1027 52.11 -5.36 -58.30
C GLU A 1027 51.95 -4.00 -59.00
N PRO A 1028 53.06 -3.31 -59.33
CA PRO A 1028 53.01 -1.96 -59.86
C PRO A 1028 52.28 -1.95 -61.20
N GLU A 1029 51.23 -1.13 -61.32
CA GLU A 1029 50.67 -0.82 -62.63
C GLU A 1029 51.72 -0.07 -63.47
N PRO A 1030 52.06 -0.55 -64.67
CA PRO A 1030 52.83 0.26 -65.61
C PRO A 1030 52.00 1.45 -66.09
N GLU A 1031 52.69 2.60 -66.18
CA GLU A 1031 52.21 3.91 -66.62
C GLU A 1031 51.29 3.89 -67.86
N PRO A 1032 50.31 4.81 -67.94
CA PRO A 1032 49.42 4.92 -69.08
C PRO A 1032 50.03 5.78 -70.20
N GLU A 1033 49.99 5.28 -71.44
CA GLU A 1033 49.79 6.04 -72.71
C GLU A 1033 49.95 5.08 -73.93
N PRO A 1034 49.33 5.30 -75.12
CA PRO A 1034 48.13 6.04 -75.51
C PRO A 1034 47.07 5.16 -76.27
N GLU A 1035 45.82 5.63 -76.36
CA GLU A 1035 44.74 5.10 -77.22
C GLU A 1035 44.89 5.49 -78.71
N PRO A 1036 44.11 4.97 -79.69
CA PRO A 1036 43.45 3.66 -79.92
C PRO A 1036 43.88 3.03 -81.28
N THR A 1037 43.39 1.84 -81.68
CA THR A 1037 42.91 1.58 -83.07
C THR A 1037 42.00 0.33 -83.18
N LEU A 1038 40.98 0.45 -84.06
CA LEU A 1038 40.07 -0.57 -84.64
C LEU A 1038 38.75 -0.90 -83.89
N PRO A 1039 37.69 -1.35 -84.62
CA PRO A 1039 36.46 -0.59 -84.83
C PRO A 1039 35.18 -1.22 -84.24
N SER A 1040 34.11 -0.45 -84.39
CA SER A 1040 32.70 -0.69 -84.11
C SER A 1040 32.10 -2.03 -84.59
N ASN A 1041 31.69 -2.84 -83.62
CA ASN A 1041 30.67 -3.87 -83.69
C ASN A 1041 29.78 -3.73 -82.44
N LEU A 1042 28.56 -3.22 -82.57
CA LEU A 1042 27.38 -3.97 -83.03
C LEU A 1042 27.20 -5.24 -82.19
N LEU A 1043 26.23 -5.25 -81.27
CA LEU A 1043 24.81 -5.51 -81.60
C LEU A 1043 24.75 -6.94 -82.17
N GLU A 1044 24.10 -7.89 -81.53
CA GLU A 1044 22.65 -7.90 -81.40
C GLU A 1044 22.26 -9.28 -80.80
N LEU A 1045 21.00 -9.39 -80.37
CA LEU A 1045 20.25 -10.58 -79.90
C LEU A 1045 20.14 -10.75 -78.38
N TRP A 1046 18.98 -10.71 -77.73
CA TRP A 1046 17.55 -10.69 -78.13
C TRP A 1046 16.77 -10.21 -76.86
N ILE A 1047 15.94 -9.14 -76.83
CA ILE A 1047 14.62 -8.90 -77.47
C ILE A 1047 13.59 -9.99 -77.04
N ASP A 1048 12.37 -9.76 -76.54
CA ASP A 1048 11.47 -8.62 -76.37
C ASP A 1048 10.34 -9.04 -75.42
N LEU A 1049 9.80 -8.12 -74.61
CA LEU A 1049 8.35 -7.90 -74.41
C LEU A 1049 8.10 -6.76 -73.41
N GLN A 1050 8.31 -5.53 -73.86
CA GLN A 1050 7.76 -4.32 -73.26
C GLN A 1050 7.31 -3.37 -74.38
N ALA A 1051 6.01 -3.29 -74.61
CA ALA A 1051 5.32 -2.15 -75.23
C ALA A 1051 3.86 -2.23 -74.74
N THR A 1052 3.21 -1.19 -74.20
CA THR A 1052 2.81 0.01 -74.94
C THR A 1052 2.19 1.09 -74.02
N ARG A 1053 2.50 2.37 -74.32
CA ARG A 1053 1.61 3.58 -74.40
C ARG A 1053 1.00 4.20 -73.11
N LEU A 1054 0.80 5.52 -72.93
CA LEU A 1054 1.04 6.80 -73.67
C LEU A 1054 0.56 7.99 -72.79
N LEU A 1055 1.11 9.20 -73.04
CA LEU A 1055 0.56 10.57 -72.81
C LEU A 1055 0.54 11.08 -71.34
N SER A 1056 0.90 12.32 -70.96
CA SER A 1056 1.11 13.62 -71.66
C SER A 1056 1.76 14.64 -70.71
N ASP A 1057 2.86 15.31 -71.13
CA ASP A 1057 3.15 16.79 -71.17
C ASP A 1057 2.45 17.79 -70.16
N PRO A 1058 2.95 19.04 -69.90
CA PRO A 1058 4.34 19.60 -69.96
C PRO A 1058 4.69 20.82 -69.03
N ILE A 1059 5.92 21.38 -69.19
CA ILE A 1059 6.36 22.82 -69.18
C ILE A 1059 7.11 23.45 -67.96
N CYS A 1060 8.42 23.70 -68.21
CA CYS A 1060 9.28 24.89 -67.98
C CYS A 1060 9.58 25.42 -66.56
N THR A 1061 10.82 25.24 -66.05
CA THR A 1061 12.04 26.10 -66.16
C THR A 1061 12.02 27.39 -65.32
N THR A 1062 12.97 27.57 -64.39
CA THR A 1062 14.18 28.42 -64.50
C THR A 1062 14.99 28.48 -63.18
N VAL A 1063 16.31 28.31 -63.34
CA VAL A 1063 17.50 28.46 -62.47
C VAL A 1063 17.67 29.95 -62.01
N PRO A 1064 18.61 30.47 -61.14
CA PRO A 1064 19.85 29.92 -60.50
C PRO A 1064 20.14 30.24 -59.00
N ASP A 1065 21.22 29.59 -58.52
CA ASP A 1065 22.33 30.00 -57.63
C ASP A 1065 22.06 30.52 -56.20
N VAL A 1066 22.82 29.99 -55.24
CA VAL A 1066 23.89 30.71 -54.50
C VAL A 1066 24.73 29.73 -53.65
N ASP A 1067 26.03 30.03 -53.63
CA ASP A 1067 27.18 29.36 -53.05
C ASP A 1067 27.16 29.02 -51.55
N ILE A 1068 27.94 27.97 -51.26
CA ILE A 1068 28.40 27.51 -49.94
C ILE A 1068 29.56 28.38 -49.45
N VAL A 1069 29.51 28.81 -48.18
CA VAL A 1069 30.71 29.16 -47.40
C VAL A 1069 30.68 28.34 -46.10
N VAL A 1070 31.76 27.60 -45.88
CA VAL A 1070 32.08 26.82 -44.68
C VAL A 1070 32.75 27.76 -43.68
N ASP A 1071 32.39 27.66 -42.39
CA ASP A 1071 33.28 28.08 -41.31
C ASP A 1071 33.13 27.16 -40.08
N ILE A 1072 34.30 26.80 -39.53
CA ILE A 1072 34.54 25.91 -38.39
C ILE A 1072 34.47 26.74 -37.10
N PRO A 1073 33.83 26.27 -36.01
CA PRO A 1073 34.02 26.87 -34.69
C PRO A 1073 34.85 25.97 -33.77
N ASP A 1074 35.74 26.60 -33.02
CA ASP A 1074 36.43 26.00 -31.88
C ASP A 1074 36.35 26.97 -30.68
N LEU A 1075 36.10 26.36 -29.51
CA LEU A 1075 36.40 26.74 -28.13
C LEU A 1075 35.64 27.86 -27.36
N ASP A 1076 35.29 27.44 -26.14
CA ASP A 1076 35.12 28.16 -24.85
C ASP A 1076 33.76 28.80 -24.46
N SER A 1077 32.95 27.97 -23.76
CA SER A 1077 32.20 28.13 -22.48
C SER A 1077 32.08 29.52 -21.78
N PRO A 1078 31.24 29.64 -20.73
CA PRO A 1078 29.82 29.30 -20.61
C PRO A 1078 28.99 30.46 -19.99
N ALA A 1079 27.68 30.52 -20.25
CA ALA A 1079 26.70 31.10 -19.32
C ALA A 1079 25.27 30.78 -19.81
N ILE A 1080 24.59 29.86 -19.12
CA ILE A 1080 23.14 29.70 -19.25
C ILE A 1080 22.52 30.17 -17.93
N SER A 1081 21.67 31.17 -18.03
CA SER A 1081 20.57 31.40 -17.09
C SER A 1081 19.28 31.35 -17.90
N ASN A 1082 18.52 30.26 -17.79
CA ASN A 1082 17.15 30.21 -18.27
C ASN A 1082 16.24 29.89 -17.09
N GLU A 1083 15.43 30.87 -16.69
CA GLU A 1083 14.13 30.62 -16.10
C GLU A 1083 13.13 30.31 -17.22
N LYS A 1084 12.27 29.32 -16.93
CA LYS A 1084 10.83 29.24 -17.24
C LYS A 1084 10.37 29.84 -18.58
N SER A 1085 9.68 29.05 -19.40
CA SER A 1085 8.28 28.69 -19.16
C SER A 1085 7.66 28.16 -20.44
N GLN A 1086 6.63 27.33 -20.25
CA GLN A 1086 5.43 27.23 -21.09
C GLN A 1086 5.60 26.54 -22.46
N THR A 1087 5.19 25.27 -22.55
CA THR A 1087 3.81 24.75 -22.67
C THR A 1087 3.34 24.72 -24.11
N THR A 1088 2.72 23.57 -24.44
CA THR A 1088 1.63 23.35 -25.41
C THR A 1088 2.02 23.57 -26.87
N SER A 1089 1.62 22.73 -27.82
CA SER A 1089 0.51 21.79 -27.92
C SER A 1089 0.99 20.67 -28.88
N GLU A 1090 0.58 19.41 -28.73
CA GLU A 1090 -0.64 18.88 -29.38
C GLU A 1090 -0.80 19.44 -30.81
N THR A 1091 -0.95 18.63 -31.86
CA THR A 1091 -1.82 17.46 -31.97
C THR A 1091 -1.43 16.75 -33.28
N ASP A 1092 -1.19 15.44 -33.18
CA ASP A 1092 -2.07 14.41 -33.74
C ASP A 1092 -2.58 14.58 -35.19
N CYS A 1093 -2.21 13.63 -36.06
CA CYS A 1093 -3.16 12.81 -36.82
C CYS A 1093 -2.43 11.85 -37.75
N GLN A 1094 -2.57 10.58 -37.42
CA GLN A 1094 -2.84 9.43 -38.30
C GLN A 1094 -2.79 9.66 -39.83
N LEU A 1095 -2.03 8.82 -40.55
CA LEU A 1095 -2.56 7.61 -41.20
C LEU A 1095 -1.48 6.91 -42.04
N HIS A 1096 -1.51 5.58 -41.96
CA HIS A 1096 -0.69 4.62 -42.69
C HIS A 1096 -0.61 4.84 -44.20
N TYR A 1097 0.61 4.78 -44.75
CA TYR A 1097 1.03 3.81 -45.78
C TYR A 1097 2.56 3.73 -45.88
#